data_AF-A0ABD4ZB36-F1
#
_entry.id   AF-A0ABD4ZB36-F1
#
_cell.length_a   1.000
_cell.length_b   1.000
_cell.length_c   1.000
_cell.angle_alpha   90.00
_cell.angle_beta   90.00
_cell.angle_gamma   90.00
#
_symmetry.space_group_name_H-M   'P 1'
#
loop_
_entity.id
_entity.type
_entity.pdbx_description
1 polymer ?
#
loop_
_entity_poly.entity_id
_entity_poly.type
_entity_poly.pdbx_seq_one_letter_code
_entity_poly.pdbx_strand_id
1 'polypeptide(L)'
;MSTTDNAKTKAATPVPVEESAERLNRPLIQLAKACGVATFYIDQLGDYTEITDEALVGVLDALGWQADTEENIANSLKRVQEKRDSELLPPTVVCFNGTKTIVPVHTGGSAINPSKIHVTLTLEDGTEYEDTPDKPLNNFKTSKEGDLLLELPEDLPMGYHTLKATVDDECALHAQVTLISAPARIPLPQSVQERHRWGYMTQLYSVRSKESWGVGDYGDLRRLLKDAGSIGKADFMLINPIHACAPVAPLEPSPYLPESRRFLNVTYIRPQDIPEYTQLSDSQREQVEALHESVEAQNNDPNPMDINAAWSAKLPALKMIFEQPRSAEREQDFADFKARSGEELDAFATWCVAFEVWGAPWGDNLWFDTTGKGTPQIDALKREHADLLEFHRWLQWIADEQVAAAHAEAKAAGMAIGLMQDMAVGVHGYGADVWWSPERFANGVSVGAPPDFYNQQGQDWGQPPFDPNYLDETGYIAYRDMVHNVFLHAGAVRIDHVLGLFRLWWIPQGQGAKNGAYVYYNVDAMLAVLSIEATRAGGLVIGEDLGTVPAYVSKVLASHGILGTVVEWFTHNDDAEKAAKKAGKKQIIFANPSTYREYALASVTTHDMPPTAGYLAFEHVKLREELHLLTDSVESFQKAASAERDAMMKMLLEGGWISKDAAEHVEDHVQEIVEAMHAIMRTSPSLLLQVALVDAVGEKRSQNQPGTSTEYPNWRIPLADKDGNVVHTDEVFKSPRVLSMAAVMNGKNN
;
A
#
# COMPACT_ATOMS: atom_id res chain seq x y z
N MET A 1 36.24 47.16 -14.39
CA MET A 1 37.47 46.35 -14.30
C MET A 1 37.33 45.41 -13.11
N SER A 2 37.64 44.13 -13.34
CA SER A 2 37.72 43.01 -12.37
C SER A 2 36.37 42.49 -11.84
N THR A 3 35.76 41.44 -12.41
CA THR A 3 35.99 39.99 -12.24
C THR A 3 35.78 39.49 -10.81
N THR A 4 34.59 38.92 -10.56
CA THR A 4 34.35 37.98 -9.46
C THR A 4 33.85 36.66 -10.03
N ASP A 5 34.69 35.64 -9.87
CA ASP A 5 34.48 34.25 -10.25
C ASP A 5 33.30 33.64 -9.49
N ASN A 6 32.28 33.20 -10.24
CA ASN A 6 31.24 32.30 -9.76
C ASN A 6 31.75 30.86 -9.94
N ALA A 7 32.43 30.32 -8.92
CA ALA A 7 32.77 28.91 -8.85
C ALA A 7 31.49 28.09 -8.60
N LYS A 8 30.88 27.60 -9.68
CA LYS A 8 29.86 26.54 -9.64
C LYS A 8 30.52 25.26 -9.11
N THR A 9 30.25 24.92 -7.86
CA THR A 9 30.44 23.55 -7.34
C THR A 9 29.47 22.63 -8.09
N LYS A 10 29.96 21.99 -9.16
CA LYS A 10 29.32 20.79 -9.71
C LYS A 10 29.39 19.72 -8.63
N ALA A 11 28.26 19.42 -7.99
CA ALA A 11 28.08 18.14 -7.33
C ALA A 11 28.43 17.05 -8.38
N ALA A 12 29.32 16.14 -8.03
CA ALA A 12 29.66 15.04 -8.92
C ALA A 12 28.40 14.20 -9.11
N THR A 13 27.80 14.25 -10.30
CA THR A 13 26.80 13.28 -10.71
C THR A 13 27.42 11.89 -10.56
N PRO A 14 26.79 10.94 -9.85
CA PRO A 14 27.29 9.57 -9.82
C PRO A 14 27.49 9.10 -11.26
N VAL A 15 28.63 8.46 -11.55
CA VAL A 15 28.84 7.80 -12.84
C VAL A 15 27.71 6.78 -12.98
N PRO A 16 26.90 6.82 -14.05
CA PRO A 16 25.89 5.80 -14.29
C PRO A 16 26.60 4.44 -14.28
N VAL A 17 26.16 3.53 -13.42
CA VAL A 17 26.64 2.16 -13.51
C VAL A 17 25.94 1.55 -14.72
N GLU A 18 26.69 1.38 -15.80
CA GLU A 18 26.20 0.82 -17.06
C GLU A 18 26.64 -0.65 -17.16
N GLU A 19 25.73 -1.49 -17.65
CA GLU A 19 26.05 -2.88 -17.98
C GLU A 19 27.11 -2.94 -19.09
N SER A 20 27.99 -3.94 -19.04
CA SER A 20 29.02 -4.12 -20.06
C SER A 20 28.38 -4.44 -21.42
N ALA A 21 29.05 -4.04 -22.51
CA ALA A 21 28.61 -4.37 -23.87
C ALA A 21 28.49 -5.89 -24.09
N GLU A 22 29.35 -6.68 -23.42
CA GLU A 22 29.27 -8.14 -23.44
C GLU A 22 27.96 -8.65 -22.82
N ARG A 23 27.56 -8.11 -21.66
CA ARG A 23 26.29 -8.47 -21.01
C ARG A 23 25.09 -8.06 -21.86
N LEU A 24 25.09 -6.85 -22.39
CA LEU A 24 24.01 -6.32 -23.24
C LEU A 24 23.81 -7.12 -24.55
N ASN A 25 24.86 -7.79 -25.04
CA ASN A 25 24.79 -8.61 -26.24
C ASN A 25 24.27 -10.04 -25.99
N ARG A 26 24.07 -10.46 -24.74
CA ARG A 26 23.51 -11.78 -24.42
C ARG A 26 22.03 -11.83 -24.80
N PRO A 27 21.56 -12.84 -25.55
CA PRO A 27 20.15 -12.96 -25.95
C PRO A 27 19.16 -12.93 -24.78
N LEU A 28 19.47 -13.60 -23.66
CA LEU A 28 18.63 -13.59 -22.45
C LEU A 28 18.45 -12.18 -21.88
N ILE A 29 19.51 -11.37 -21.88
CA ILE A 29 19.51 -9.99 -21.39
C ILE A 29 18.68 -9.10 -22.32
N GLN A 30 18.76 -9.32 -23.62
CA GLN A 30 17.94 -8.61 -24.61
C GLN A 30 16.45 -8.93 -24.43
N LEU A 31 16.11 -10.22 -24.24
CA LEU A 31 14.74 -10.65 -23.97
C LEU A 31 14.20 -10.06 -22.66
N ALA A 32 14.98 -10.15 -21.57
CA ALA A 32 14.64 -9.57 -20.28
C ALA A 32 14.31 -8.06 -20.40
N LYS A 33 15.19 -7.28 -21.03
CA LYS A 33 14.96 -5.86 -21.26
C LYS A 33 13.74 -5.59 -22.14
N ALA A 34 13.54 -6.39 -23.18
CA ALA A 34 12.36 -6.26 -24.05
C ALA A 34 11.05 -6.50 -23.29
N CYS A 35 11.07 -7.34 -22.26
CA CYS A 35 9.91 -7.67 -21.42
C CYS A 35 9.79 -6.83 -20.15
N GLY A 36 10.60 -5.77 -19.98
CA GLY A 36 10.54 -4.92 -18.78
C GLY A 36 11.08 -5.60 -17.51
N VAL A 37 12.03 -6.52 -17.64
CA VAL A 37 12.72 -7.16 -16.51
C VAL A 37 14.10 -6.54 -16.33
N ALA A 38 14.41 -6.12 -15.10
CA ALA A 38 15.73 -5.62 -14.74
C ALA A 38 16.76 -6.75 -14.78
N THR A 39 17.92 -6.45 -15.37
CA THR A 39 19.03 -7.40 -15.51
C THR A 39 20.13 -7.17 -14.48
N PHE A 40 20.01 -6.11 -13.68
CA PHE A 40 20.85 -5.80 -12.53
C PHE A 40 20.07 -4.89 -11.57
N TYR A 41 20.59 -4.68 -10.36
CA TYR A 41 20.16 -3.63 -9.45
C TYR A 41 21.35 -3.08 -8.66
N ILE A 42 21.16 -1.89 -8.08
CA ILE A 42 22.08 -1.35 -7.08
C ILE A 42 21.53 -1.74 -5.73
N ASP A 43 22.31 -2.50 -4.97
CA ASP A 43 21.91 -2.85 -3.62
C ASP A 43 22.04 -1.63 -2.68
N GLN A 44 21.59 -1.80 -1.47
CA GLN A 44 21.61 -0.76 -0.44
C GLN A 44 23.01 -0.30 -0.01
N LEU A 45 24.06 -1.08 -0.26
CA LEU A 45 25.46 -0.69 0.00
C LEU A 45 25.98 0.21 -1.12
N GLY A 46 25.19 0.38 -2.19
CA GLY A 46 25.56 1.07 -3.41
C GLY A 46 26.31 0.16 -4.39
N ASP A 47 26.33 -1.15 -4.14
CA ASP A 47 27.05 -2.11 -4.98
C ASP A 47 26.18 -2.58 -6.14
N TYR A 48 26.82 -2.73 -7.30
CA TYR A 48 26.17 -3.24 -8.50
C TYR A 48 26.06 -4.77 -8.42
N THR A 49 24.82 -5.27 -8.50
CA THR A 49 24.51 -6.70 -8.44
C THR A 49 23.80 -7.14 -9.71
N GLU A 50 24.37 -8.11 -10.41
CA GLU A 50 23.77 -8.72 -11.59
C GLU A 50 22.69 -9.73 -11.18
N ILE A 51 21.56 -9.72 -11.89
CA ILE A 51 20.55 -10.76 -11.74
C ILE A 51 21.07 -12.05 -12.39
N THR A 52 20.85 -13.17 -11.70
CA THR A 52 21.23 -14.51 -12.15
C THR A 52 20.37 -14.96 -13.33
N ASP A 53 20.93 -15.85 -14.16
CA ASP A 53 20.18 -16.38 -15.31
C ASP A 53 18.95 -17.18 -14.86
N GLU A 54 19.07 -17.94 -13.76
CA GLU A 54 17.96 -18.71 -13.19
C GLU A 54 16.79 -17.82 -12.76
N ALA A 55 17.08 -16.68 -12.13
CA ALA A 55 16.06 -15.71 -11.76
C ALA A 55 15.41 -15.07 -12.99
N LEU A 56 16.20 -14.69 -13.99
CA LEU A 56 15.68 -14.14 -15.25
C LEU A 56 14.78 -15.12 -15.98
N VAL A 57 15.18 -16.40 -16.08
CA VAL A 57 14.38 -17.44 -16.73
C VAL A 57 13.06 -17.66 -15.99
N GLY A 58 13.08 -17.76 -14.66
CA GLY A 58 11.87 -17.94 -13.86
C GLY A 58 10.89 -16.76 -13.96
N VAL A 59 11.40 -15.52 -13.93
CA VAL A 59 10.57 -14.31 -14.09
C VAL A 59 10.01 -14.18 -15.50
N LEU A 60 10.80 -14.50 -16.53
CA LEU A 60 10.33 -14.47 -17.92
C LEU A 60 9.24 -15.53 -18.17
N ASP A 61 9.39 -16.73 -17.61
CA ASP A 61 8.38 -17.78 -17.69
C ASP A 61 7.06 -17.35 -17.04
N ALA A 62 7.13 -16.70 -15.87
CA ALA A 62 5.96 -16.12 -15.19
C ALA A 62 5.26 -15.02 -15.98
N LEU A 63 5.99 -14.30 -16.85
CA LEU A 63 5.45 -13.33 -17.81
C LEU A 63 4.98 -13.98 -19.13
N GLY A 64 5.03 -15.30 -19.24
CA GLY A 64 4.63 -16.06 -20.43
C GLY A 64 5.68 -16.19 -21.54
N TRP A 65 6.96 -15.89 -21.24
CA TRP A 65 8.06 -15.92 -22.18
C TRP A 65 9.08 -17.01 -21.84
N GLN A 66 9.10 -18.09 -22.64
CA GLN A 66 10.07 -19.18 -22.46
C GLN A 66 11.50 -18.71 -22.74
N ALA A 67 12.42 -19.01 -21.82
CA ALA A 67 13.80 -18.54 -21.86
C ALA A 67 14.84 -19.58 -21.39
N ASP A 68 14.45 -20.85 -21.25
CA ASP A 68 15.28 -21.96 -20.75
C ASP A 68 16.32 -22.49 -21.77
N THR A 69 16.14 -22.18 -23.06
CA THR A 69 17.08 -22.56 -24.13
C THR A 69 17.32 -21.40 -25.10
N GLU A 70 18.44 -21.43 -25.84
CA GLU A 70 18.74 -20.41 -26.87
C GLU A 70 17.65 -20.31 -27.95
N GLU A 71 17.07 -21.44 -28.35
CA GLU A 71 15.96 -21.50 -29.30
C GLU A 71 14.71 -20.82 -28.74
N ASN A 72 14.36 -21.11 -27.48
CA ASN A 72 13.21 -20.50 -26.83
C ASN A 72 13.40 -18.99 -26.64
N ILE A 73 14.61 -18.54 -26.27
CA ILE A 73 14.93 -17.11 -26.17
C ILE A 73 14.74 -16.42 -27.53
N ALA A 74 15.28 -16.99 -28.61
CA ALA A 74 15.17 -16.41 -29.94
C ALA A 74 13.70 -16.34 -30.43
N ASN A 75 12.92 -17.40 -30.17
CA ASN A 75 11.50 -17.46 -30.50
C ASN A 75 10.67 -16.44 -29.68
N SER A 76 10.93 -16.34 -28.38
CA SER A 76 10.28 -15.36 -27.50
C SER A 76 10.59 -13.93 -27.93
N LEU A 77 11.86 -13.61 -28.23
CA LEU A 77 12.25 -12.28 -28.69
C LEU A 77 11.55 -11.90 -30.00
N LYS A 78 11.46 -12.84 -30.94
CA LYS A 78 10.72 -12.64 -32.20
C LYS A 78 9.24 -12.33 -31.93
N ARG A 79 8.60 -13.10 -31.05
CA ARG A 79 7.18 -12.92 -30.69
C ARG A 79 6.90 -11.60 -29.98
N VAL A 80 7.79 -11.16 -29.09
CA VAL A 80 7.70 -9.84 -28.44
C VAL A 80 7.72 -8.71 -29.48
N GLN A 81 8.63 -8.81 -30.46
CA GLN A 81 8.71 -7.82 -31.53
C GLN A 81 7.48 -7.85 -32.45
N GLU A 82 7.04 -9.04 -32.86
CA GLU A 82 5.83 -9.22 -33.68
C GLU A 82 4.58 -8.66 -33.00
N LYS A 83 4.43 -8.86 -31.68
CA LYS A 83 3.32 -8.27 -30.91
C LYS A 83 3.34 -6.75 -31.02
N ARG A 84 4.48 -6.12 -30.70
CA ARG A 84 4.64 -4.65 -30.75
C ARG A 84 4.36 -4.07 -32.14
N ASP A 85 4.87 -4.71 -33.18
CA ASP A 85 4.74 -4.22 -34.56
C ASP A 85 3.31 -4.38 -35.12
N SER A 86 2.50 -5.27 -34.52
CA SER A 86 1.13 -5.54 -34.94
C SER A 86 0.07 -4.63 -34.29
N GLU A 87 0.39 -4.01 -33.16
CA GLU A 87 -0.52 -3.15 -32.40
C GLU A 87 -0.57 -1.74 -32.98
N LEU A 88 -1.71 -1.36 -33.59
CA LEU A 88 -1.89 -0.04 -34.20
C LEU A 88 -1.72 1.10 -33.19
N LEU A 89 -2.19 0.90 -31.96
CA LEU A 89 -2.00 1.78 -30.81
C LEU A 89 -1.57 0.94 -29.60
N PRO A 90 -0.82 1.51 -28.65
CA PRO A 90 -0.58 0.88 -27.35
C PRO A 90 -1.90 0.51 -26.65
N PRO A 91 -1.97 -0.62 -25.93
CA PRO A 91 -3.21 -1.09 -25.30
C PRO A 91 -3.83 -0.10 -24.31
N THR A 92 -2.98 0.67 -23.61
CA THR A 92 -3.38 1.82 -22.81
C THR A 92 -2.60 3.07 -23.20
N VAL A 93 -3.32 4.18 -23.31
CA VAL A 93 -2.77 5.51 -23.56
C VAL A 93 -2.98 6.38 -22.33
N VAL A 94 -1.93 7.07 -21.87
CA VAL A 94 -2.00 7.95 -20.70
C VAL A 94 -1.75 9.40 -21.12
N CYS A 95 -2.60 10.29 -20.61
CA CYS A 95 -2.51 11.73 -20.80
C CYS A 95 -2.52 12.42 -19.44
N PHE A 96 -1.54 13.29 -19.19
CA PHE A 96 -1.60 14.20 -18.04
C PHE A 96 -1.99 15.59 -18.52
N ASN A 97 -3.02 16.18 -17.90
CA ASN A 97 -3.53 17.48 -18.33
C ASN A 97 -2.45 18.57 -18.31
N GLY A 98 -2.40 19.38 -19.38
CA GLY A 98 -1.39 20.42 -19.56
C GLY A 98 -0.01 19.90 -19.96
N THR A 99 0.10 18.61 -20.31
CA THR A 99 1.31 18.03 -20.88
C THR A 99 1.03 17.47 -22.26
N LYS A 100 1.99 17.63 -23.17
CA LYS A 100 1.91 17.09 -24.53
C LYS A 100 2.02 15.56 -24.50
N THR A 101 0.97 14.87 -24.93
CA THR A 101 0.99 13.42 -25.13
C THR A 101 1.24 13.06 -26.60
N ILE A 102 2.21 12.18 -26.81
CA ILE A 102 2.54 11.63 -28.12
C ILE A 102 2.40 10.11 -28.03
N VAL A 103 1.58 9.54 -28.90
CA VAL A 103 1.29 8.11 -28.95
C VAL A 103 1.90 7.53 -30.24
N PRO A 104 2.73 6.47 -30.16
CA PRO A 104 3.21 5.80 -31.37
C PRO A 104 2.05 5.11 -32.10
N VAL A 105 2.09 5.12 -33.43
CA VAL A 105 1.09 4.48 -34.30
C VAL A 105 1.82 3.50 -35.21
N HIS A 106 1.55 2.20 -35.07
CA HIS A 106 2.21 1.18 -35.88
C HIS A 106 1.33 0.71 -37.03
N THR A 107 1.87 0.72 -38.24
CA THR A 107 1.13 0.35 -39.46
C THR A 107 1.59 -0.99 -40.03
N GLY A 108 2.21 -1.85 -39.20
CA GLY A 108 2.67 -3.19 -39.60
C GLY A 108 3.67 -3.18 -40.76
N GLY A 109 4.53 -2.16 -40.84
CA GLY A 109 5.50 -1.98 -41.93
C GLY A 109 4.91 -1.52 -43.27
N SER A 110 3.59 -1.34 -43.36
CA SER A 110 2.95 -0.77 -44.54
C SER A 110 3.09 0.75 -44.52
N ALA A 111 3.52 1.36 -45.63
CA ALA A 111 3.54 2.81 -45.81
C ALA A 111 2.10 3.34 -45.96
N ILE A 112 1.36 3.38 -44.86
CA ILE A 112 -0.02 3.86 -44.81
C ILE A 112 0.01 5.39 -44.78
N ASN A 113 -0.77 6.03 -45.64
CA ASN A 113 -0.94 7.47 -45.61
C ASN A 113 -1.70 7.86 -44.33
N PRO A 114 -1.17 8.75 -43.46
CA PRO A 114 -1.85 9.17 -42.24
C PRO A 114 -3.27 9.71 -42.46
N SER A 115 -3.57 10.26 -43.64
CA SER A 115 -4.91 10.72 -44.00
C SER A 115 -5.95 9.61 -44.14
N LYS A 116 -5.55 8.34 -44.09
CA LYS A 116 -6.42 7.17 -44.09
C LYS A 116 -6.75 6.68 -42.68
N ILE A 117 -6.11 7.26 -41.66
CA ILE A 117 -6.33 6.88 -40.27
C ILE A 117 -7.34 7.85 -39.68
N HIS A 118 -8.44 7.31 -39.17
CA HIS A 118 -9.49 8.05 -38.50
C HIS A 118 -9.47 7.73 -37.01
N VAL A 119 -9.36 8.77 -36.18
CA VAL A 119 -9.35 8.68 -34.73
C VAL A 119 -10.63 9.28 -34.16
N THR A 120 -11.29 8.56 -33.25
CA THR A 120 -12.45 9.04 -32.47
C THR A 120 -12.22 8.77 -30.99
N LEU A 121 -12.83 9.58 -30.12
CA LEU A 121 -12.73 9.46 -28.67
C LEU A 121 -14.11 9.49 -28.05
N THR A 122 -14.50 8.37 -27.42
CA THR A 122 -15.69 8.31 -26.57
C THR A 122 -15.26 8.61 -25.13
N LEU A 123 -15.82 9.64 -24.52
CA LEU A 123 -15.56 10.05 -23.14
C LEU A 123 -16.16 9.05 -22.14
N GLU A 124 -15.77 9.17 -20.87
CA GLU A 124 -16.18 8.24 -19.79
C GLU A 124 -17.69 8.22 -19.57
N ASP A 125 -18.35 9.35 -19.80
CA ASP A 125 -19.81 9.49 -19.70
C ASP A 125 -20.56 8.95 -20.93
N GLY A 126 -19.84 8.41 -21.92
CA GLY A 126 -20.39 7.86 -23.16
C GLY A 126 -20.64 8.89 -24.28
N THR A 127 -20.33 10.17 -24.04
CA THR A 127 -20.41 11.20 -25.09
C THR A 127 -19.20 11.15 -26.03
N GLU A 128 -19.36 11.58 -27.27
CA GLU A 128 -18.24 11.69 -28.21
C GLU A 128 -17.51 13.03 -28.00
N TYR A 129 -16.19 13.01 -28.00
CA TYR A 129 -15.36 14.21 -27.96
C TYR A 129 -15.56 15.04 -29.24
N GLU A 130 -15.76 16.35 -29.07
CA GLU A 130 -15.92 17.27 -30.19
C GLU A 130 -14.54 17.56 -30.82
N ASP A 131 -14.28 16.95 -31.98
CA ASP A 131 -13.06 17.19 -32.78
C ASP A 131 -13.12 18.57 -33.44
N THR A 132 -12.45 19.57 -32.85
CA THR A 132 -12.40 20.94 -33.35
C THR A 132 -11.02 21.28 -33.94
N PRO A 133 -10.91 22.26 -34.86
CA PRO A 133 -9.61 22.65 -35.44
C PRO A 133 -8.55 23.11 -34.42
N ASP A 134 -8.97 23.60 -33.26
CA ASP A 134 -8.09 23.99 -32.14
C ASP A 134 -7.70 22.83 -31.23
N LYS A 135 -8.45 21.71 -31.26
CA LYS A 135 -8.18 20.50 -30.48
C LYS A 135 -8.33 19.23 -31.33
N PRO A 136 -7.55 19.12 -32.42
CA PRO A 136 -7.75 18.05 -33.38
C PRO A 136 -7.34 16.70 -32.80
N LEU A 137 -8.21 15.69 -32.90
CA LEU A 137 -7.86 14.30 -32.60
C LEU A 137 -6.99 13.70 -33.70
N ASN A 138 -7.24 14.05 -34.96
CA ASN A 138 -6.49 13.53 -36.11
C ASN A 138 -5.19 14.33 -36.38
N ASN A 139 -4.33 14.45 -35.36
CA ASN A 139 -3.09 15.23 -35.41
C ASN A 139 -1.84 14.36 -35.49
N PHE A 140 -1.58 13.83 -36.69
CA PHE A 140 -0.43 12.96 -36.93
C PHE A 140 0.86 13.75 -37.22
N LYS A 141 1.97 13.26 -36.69
CA LYS A 141 3.35 13.74 -36.92
C LYS A 141 4.23 12.57 -37.35
N THR A 142 5.37 12.88 -37.95
CA THR A 142 6.40 11.88 -38.27
C THR A 142 7.63 12.17 -37.41
N SER A 143 8.18 11.14 -36.76
CA SER A 143 9.45 11.23 -36.02
C SER A 143 10.62 11.51 -36.97
N LYS A 144 11.81 11.78 -36.43
CA LYS A 144 13.01 11.95 -37.27
C LYS A 144 13.43 10.63 -37.92
N GLU A 145 13.07 9.53 -37.28
CA GLU A 145 13.34 8.15 -37.64
C GLU A 145 12.30 7.60 -38.63
N GLY A 146 11.20 8.33 -38.86
CA GLY A 146 10.15 7.99 -39.83
C GLY A 146 8.90 7.37 -39.22
N ASP A 147 8.84 7.24 -37.90
CA ASP A 147 7.69 6.66 -37.18
C ASP A 147 6.48 7.59 -37.21
N LEU A 148 5.29 7.02 -37.30
CA LEU A 148 4.05 7.75 -37.23
C LEU A 148 3.66 7.97 -35.76
N LEU A 149 3.35 9.22 -35.41
CA LEU A 149 3.04 9.64 -34.05
C LEU A 149 1.69 10.37 -34.04
N LEU A 150 0.82 10.03 -33.10
CA LEU A 150 -0.44 10.72 -32.82
C LEU A 150 -0.24 11.68 -31.65
N GLU A 151 -0.49 12.97 -31.87
CA GLU A 151 -0.43 14.00 -30.82
C GLU A 151 -1.84 14.30 -30.30
N LEU A 152 -2.08 14.03 -29.02
CA LEU A 152 -3.40 14.19 -28.40
C LEU A 152 -3.57 15.60 -27.79
N PRO A 153 -4.81 16.12 -27.66
CA PRO A 153 -5.08 17.39 -26.98
C PRO A 153 -4.60 17.37 -25.51
N GLU A 154 -4.00 18.48 -25.05
CA GLU A 154 -3.45 18.58 -23.69
C GLU A 154 -4.54 18.79 -22.60
N ASP A 155 -5.77 19.11 -23.01
CA ASP A 155 -6.87 19.48 -22.11
C ASP A 155 -8.10 18.56 -22.24
N LEU A 156 -7.85 17.28 -22.54
CA LEU A 156 -8.87 16.23 -22.46
C LEU A 156 -9.51 16.21 -21.05
N PRO A 157 -10.83 16.00 -20.94
CA PRO A 157 -11.48 15.89 -19.62
C PRO A 157 -10.83 14.80 -18.77
N MET A 158 -10.77 14.99 -17.45
CA MET A 158 -10.29 13.94 -16.55
C MET A 158 -11.23 12.73 -16.61
N GLY A 159 -10.68 11.54 -16.82
CA GLY A 159 -11.44 10.30 -16.78
C GLY A 159 -10.83 9.13 -17.54
N TYR A 160 -11.62 8.07 -17.63
CA TYR A 160 -11.29 6.84 -18.36
C TYR A 160 -12.11 6.78 -19.66
N HIS A 161 -11.44 6.98 -20.78
CA HIS A 161 -12.07 7.16 -22.10
C HIS A 161 -11.71 6.01 -23.04
N THR A 162 -12.40 5.94 -24.17
CA THR A 162 -12.15 4.94 -25.21
C THR A 162 -11.64 5.63 -26.48
N LEU A 163 -10.37 5.41 -26.83
CA LEU A 163 -9.77 5.90 -28.06
C LEU A 163 -9.87 4.82 -29.14
N LYS A 164 -10.41 5.18 -30.30
CA LYS A 164 -10.52 4.28 -31.45
C LYS A 164 -9.72 4.84 -32.62
N ALA A 165 -8.94 3.99 -33.27
CA ALA A 165 -8.27 4.29 -34.53
C ALA A 165 -8.64 3.25 -35.59
N THR A 166 -9.04 3.70 -36.77
CA THR A 166 -9.39 2.84 -37.91
C THR A 166 -8.65 3.28 -39.16
N VAL A 167 -8.10 2.31 -39.91
CA VAL A 167 -7.43 2.58 -41.18
C VAL A 167 -8.33 2.22 -42.36
N ASP A 168 -8.55 3.18 -43.26
CA ASP A 168 -9.30 3.01 -44.50
C ASP A 168 -8.46 2.25 -45.56
N ASP A 169 -8.39 0.91 -45.47
CA ASP A 169 -7.86 0.03 -46.52
C ASP A 169 -8.47 -1.39 -46.50
N GLU A 170 -8.24 -2.21 -47.54
CA GLU A 170 -8.85 -3.55 -47.73
C GLU A 170 -8.56 -4.58 -46.60
N CYS A 171 -7.55 -4.32 -45.77
CA CYS A 171 -7.29 -5.00 -44.49
C CYS A 171 -7.44 -3.97 -43.37
N ALA A 172 -8.65 -3.80 -42.82
CA ALA A 172 -8.93 -2.79 -41.80
C ALA A 172 -8.19 -3.10 -40.48
N LEU A 173 -7.00 -2.54 -40.31
CA LEU A 173 -6.38 -2.39 -39.00
C LEU A 173 -7.28 -1.47 -38.18
N HIS A 174 -7.70 -1.95 -37.01
CA HIS A 174 -8.48 -1.19 -36.05
C HIS A 174 -7.90 -1.41 -34.65
N ALA A 175 -7.90 -0.36 -33.85
CA ALA A 175 -7.58 -0.43 -32.44
C ALA A 175 -8.67 0.29 -31.65
N GLN A 176 -9.07 -0.31 -30.54
CA GLN A 176 -9.90 0.32 -29.52
C GLN A 176 -9.16 0.13 -28.19
N VAL A 177 -8.69 1.23 -27.62
CA VAL A 177 -7.78 1.22 -26.46
C VAL A 177 -8.31 2.14 -25.37
N THR A 178 -7.90 1.89 -24.13
CA THR A 178 -8.25 2.77 -23.01
C THR A 178 -7.37 4.00 -23.05
N LEU A 179 -7.98 5.19 -22.98
CA LEU A 179 -7.28 6.45 -22.77
C LEU A 179 -7.54 6.94 -21.35
N ILE A 180 -6.50 7.05 -20.54
CA ILE A 180 -6.56 7.57 -19.18
C ILE A 180 -6.12 9.03 -19.23
N SER A 181 -7.06 9.96 -19.03
CA SER A 181 -6.75 11.39 -18.90
C SER A 181 -6.80 11.79 -17.43
N ALA A 182 -5.65 12.16 -16.88
CA ALA A 182 -5.48 12.44 -15.47
C ALA A 182 -4.96 13.86 -15.22
N PRO A 183 -5.29 14.48 -14.08
CA PRO A 183 -4.62 15.69 -13.67
C PRO A 183 -3.13 15.40 -13.49
N ALA A 184 -2.25 16.30 -13.95
CA ALA A 184 -0.80 16.14 -13.78
C ALA A 184 -0.36 16.10 -12.32
N ARG A 185 -1.22 16.58 -11.40
CA ARG A 185 -0.95 16.63 -9.97
C ARG A 185 -2.25 16.50 -9.17
N ILE A 186 -2.24 15.69 -8.12
CA ILE A 186 -3.30 15.63 -7.11
C ILE A 186 -3.38 16.99 -6.39
N PRO A 187 -4.54 17.68 -6.42
CA PRO A 187 -4.72 18.92 -5.69
C PRO A 187 -4.62 18.69 -4.18
N LEU A 188 -3.81 19.50 -3.47
CA LEU A 188 -3.84 19.48 -2.00
C LEU A 188 -5.20 19.98 -1.50
N PRO A 189 -5.83 19.31 -0.53
CA PRO A 189 -6.99 19.84 0.17
C PRO A 189 -6.66 21.20 0.79
N GLN A 190 -7.61 22.14 0.76
CA GLN A 190 -7.41 23.50 1.30
C GLN A 190 -6.92 23.47 2.75
N SER A 191 -7.42 22.53 3.55
CA SER A 191 -7.00 22.35 4.93
C SER A 191 -5.48 22.10 5.05
N VAL A 192 -4.88 21.33 4.16
CA VAL A 192 -3.43 21.05 4.16
C VAL A 192 -2.63 22.23 3.62
N GLN A 193 -3.18 23.00 2.67
CA GLN A 193 -2.52 24.21 2.16
C GLN A 193 -2.38 25.32 3.22
N GLU A 194 -3.36 25.43 4.13
CA GLU A 194 -3.40 26.48 5.16
C GLU A 194 -2.37 26.29 6.27
N ARG A 195 -2.11 25.03 6.67
CA ARG A 195 -1.14 24.66 7.69
C ARG A 195 -0.82 23.17 7.62
N HIS A 196 0.34 22.79 8.16
CA HIS A 196 0.64 21.38 8.39
C HIS A 196 -0.44 20.74 9.26
N ARG A 197 -0.73 19.48 8.96
CA ARG A 197 -1.70 18.67 9.68
C ARG A 197 -0.98 17.59 10.45
N TRP A 198 -1.47 17.25 11.63
CA TRP A 198 -0.92 16.15 12.40
C TRP A 198 -1.99 15.14 12.76
N GLY A 199 -1.60 13.88 12.92
CA GLY A 199 -2.53 12.80 13.22
C GLY A 199 -1.87 11.65 13.96
N TYR A 200 -2.69 10.68 14.34
CA TYR A 200 -2.21 9.44 14.95
C TYR A 200 -2.04 8.33 13.92
N MET A 201 -1.14 7.40 14.17
CA MET A 201 -1.15 6.07 13.55
C MET A 201 -1.42 5.03 14.62
N THR A 202 -2.31 4.08 14.35
CA THR A 202 -2.57 2.95 15.25
C THR A 202 -2.85 1.68 14.48
N GLN A 203 -2.73 0.55 15.17
CA GLN A 203 -3.11 -0.76 14.67
C GLN A 203 -4.48 -1.05 15.25
N LEU A 204 -5.54 -0.89 14.45
CA LEU A 204 -6.93 -0.91 14.92
C LEU A 204 -7.23 -2.15 15.76
N TYR A 205 -6.83 -3.31 15.25
CA TYR A 205 -7.08 -4.60 15.90
C TYR A 205 -6.51 -4.69 17.32
N SER A 206 -5.47 -3.92 17.66
CA SER A 206 -4.80 -4.00 18.96
C SER A 206 -5.44 -3.14 20.06
N VAL A 207 -6.33 -2.21 19.69
CA VAL A 207 -6.93 -1.25 20.63
C VAL A 207 -8.35 -1.67 20.94
N ARG A 208 -8.59 -2.09 22.18
CA ARG A 208 -9.84 -2.75 22.60
C ARG A 208 -10.56 -1.92 23.65
N SER A 209 -11.88 -1.86 23.57
CA SER A 209 -12.76 -1.40 24.64
C SER A 209 -13.31 -2.60 25.42
N LYS A 210 -14.20 -2.34 26.39
CA LYS A 210 -14.95 -3.41 27.07
C LYS A 210 -15.97 -4.06 26.16
N GLU A 211 -16.44 -3.32 25.16
CA GLU A 211 -17.42 -3.76 24.17
C GLU A 211 -16.79 -4.50 22.97
N SER A 212 -15.46 -4.55 22.91
CA SER A 212 -14.73 -5.34 21.90
C SER A 212 -14.90 -6.83 22.15
N TRP A 213 -14.81 -7.64 21.11
CA TRP A 213 -14.87 -9.10 21.23
C TRP A 213 -13.45 -9.69 21.16
N GLY A 214 -12.58 -9.32 22.09
CA GLY A 214 -11.17 -9.76 22.16
C GLY A 214 -10.21 -9.07 21.19
N VAL A 215 -10.72 -8.41 20.14
CA VAL A 215 -9.97 -7.62 19.15
C VAL A 215 -10.65 -6.27 18.92
N GLY A 216 -9.87 -5.24 18.61
CA GLY A 216 -10.39 -3.94 18.21
C GLY A 216 -11.23 -4.03 16.93
N ASP A 217 -12.37 -3.35 16.91
CA ASP A 217 -13.37 -3.46 15.85
C ASP A 217 -13.80 -2.08 15.29
N TYR A 218 -14.75 -2.02 14.35
CA TYR A 218 -15.16 -0.74 13.74
C TYR A 218 -15.90 0.20 14.71
N GLY A 219 -16.49 -0.32 15.78
CA GLY A 219 -17.02 0.50 16.87
C GLY A 219 -15.89 1.16 17.68
N ASP A 220 -14.79 0.43 17.91
CA ASP A 220 -13.56 1.01 18.47
C ASP A 220 -12.96 2.06 17.54
N LEU A 221 -12.87 1.78 16.24
CA LEU A 221 -12.38 2.73 15.23
C LEU A 221 -13.15 4.04 15.27
N ARG A 222 -14.49 3.97 15.27
CA ARG A 222 -15.36 5.14 15.34
C ARG A 222 -15.06 5.98 16.57
N ARG A 223 -14.89 5.32 17.72
CA ARG A 223 -14.58 6.00 18.98
C ARG A 223 -13.18 6.60 19.01
N LEU A 224 -12.18 5.87 18.54
CA LEU A 224 -10.80 6.34 18.42
C LEU A 224 -10.73 7.60 17.57
N LEU A 225 -11.38 7.61 16.40
CA LEU A 225 -11.42 8.76 15.51
C LEU A 225 -12.10 9.97 16.18
N LYS A 226 -13.24 9.73 16.83
CA LYS A 226 -13.96 10.78 17.57
C LYS A 226 -13.11 11.42 18.65
N ASP A 227 -12.50 10.61 19.51
CA ASP A 227 -11.75 11.10 20.66
C ASP A 227 -10.41 11.72 20.23
N ALA A 228 -9.74 11.15 19.20
CA ALA A 228 -8.56 11.75 18.59
C ALA A 228 -8.83 13.17 18.03
N GLY A 229 -9.94 13.34 17.31
CA GLY A 229 -10.33 14.64 16.74
C GLY A 229 -10.80 15.62 17.81
N SER A 230 -11.74 15.19 18.66
CA SER A 230 -12.41 16.10 19.61
C SER A 230 -11.57 16.43 20.85
N ILE A 231 -10.80 15.47 21.38
CA ILE A 231 -9.94 15.65 22.56
C ILE A 231 -8.51 15.97 22.11
N GLY A 232 -7.92 15.10 21.29
CA GLY A 232 -6.53 15.23 20.83
C GLY A 232 -6.30 16.43 19.90
N LYS A 233 -7.32 16.83 19.13
CA LYS A 233 -7.22 17.79 18.00
C LYS A 233 -6.36 17.29 16.83
N ALA A 234 -6.29 15.97 16.67
CA ALA A 234 -5.71 15.35 15.49
C ALA A 234 -6.55 15.64 14.25
N ASP A 235 -5.90 15.82 13.10
CA ASP A 235 -6.52 16.08 11.80
C ASP A 235 -6.76 14.79 11.00
N PHE A 236 -6.09 13.69 11.35
CA PHE A 236 -6.27 12.37 10.75
C PHE A 236 -5.92 11.22 11.73
N MET A 237 -6.32 10.01 11.36
CA MET A 237 -5.79 8.77 11.93
C MET A 237 -5.48 7.77 10.82
N LEU A 238 -4.22 7.35 10.72
CA LEU A 238 -3.79 6.22 9.90
C LEU A 238 -4.04 4.91 10.66
N ILE A 239 -4.66 3.95 10.00
CA ILE A 239 -4.83 2.59 10.52
C ILE A 239 -4.13 1.56 9.62
N ASN A 240 -3.94 0.36 10.14
CA ASN A 240 -3.52 -0.79 9.34
C ASN A 240 -4.48 -1.09 8.19
N PRO A 241 -4.06 -1.86 7.19
CA PRO A 241 -4.98 -2.34 6.16
C PRO A 241 -6.13 -3.13 6.78
N ILE A 242 -7.35 -2.85 6.35
CA ILE A 242 -8.58 -3.53 6.80
C ILE A 242 -9.18 -4.39 5.69
N HIS A 243 -8.32 -4.93 4.83
CA HIS A 243 -8.64 -5.81 3.70
C HIS A 243 -9.18 -7.16 4.17
N ALA A 244 -10.05 -7.77 3.36
CA ALA A 244 -10.73 -9.00 3.71
C ALA A 244 -9.77 -10.18 3.96
N CYS A 245 -10.08 -10.98 4.97
CA CYS A 245 -9.38 -12.23 5.28
C CYS A 245 -10.29 -13.45 5.03
N ALA A 246 -9.77 -14.66 5.29
CA ALA A 246 -10.53 -15.89 5.15
C ALA A 246 -11.75 -15.94 6.08
N PRO A 247 -12.88 -16.54 5.66
CA PRO A 247 -14.10 -16.62 6.48
C PRO A 247 -14.01 -17.66 7.60
N VAL A 248 -13.01 -18.55 7.57
CA VAL A 248 -12.86 -19.68 8.49
C VAL A 248 -11.48 -19.66 9.12
N ALA A 249 -11.41 -19.99 10.42
CA ALA A 249 -10.15 -20.14 11.14
C ALA A 249 -9.30 -21.32 10.60
N PRO A 250 -7.96 -21.26 10.71
CA PRO A 250 -7.18 -20.17 11.30
C PRO A 250 -7.15 -18.93 10.42
N LEU A 251 -7.38 -17.77 11.02
CA LEU A 251 -7.30 -16.47 10.35
C LEU A 251 -5.85 -16.04 10.19
N GLU A 252 -5.54 -15.43 9.04
CA GLU A 252 -4.27 -14.74 8.80
C GLU A 252 -4.19 -13.49 9.70
N PRO A 253 -3.22 -13.40 10.65
CA PRO A 253 -3.06 -12.22 11.48
C PRO A 253 -2.52 -11.00 10.71
N SER A 254 -1.77 -11.20 9.62
CA SER A 254 -1.17 -10.11 8.86
C SER A 254 -2.18 -9.34 8.02
N PRO A 255 -2.36 -8.03 8.24
CA PRO A 255 -3.20 -7.21 7.36
C PRO A 255 -2.56 -6.99 5.98
N TYR A 256 -1.28 -7.37 5.81
CA TYR A 256 -0.52 -7.23 4.56
C TYR A 256 -0.57 -8.49 3.67
N LEU A 257 -1.28 -9.54 4.08
CA LEU A 257 -1.53 -10.74 3.26
C LEU A 257 -3.04 -11.07 3.18
N PRO A 258 -3.87 -10.14 2.67
CA PRO A 258 -5.32 -10.33 2.62
C PRO A 258 -5.76 -11.27 1.50
N GLU A 259 -6.97 -11.81 1.60
CA GLU A 259 -7.58 -12.65 0.56
C GLU A 259 -8.22 -11.81 -0.56
N SER A 260 -8.47 -10.52 -0.30
CA SER A 260 -8.88 -9.53 -1.29
C SER A 260 -8.53 -8.13 -0.81
N ARG A 261 -8.01 -7.28 -1.71
CA ARG A 261 -7.80 -5.84 -1.44
C ARG A 261 -8.99 -4.96 -1.79
N ARG A 262 -10.04 -5.55 -2.36
CA ARG A 262 -11.28 -4.85 -2.74
C ARG A 262 -12.29 -4.81 -1.59
N PHE A 263 -12.30 -5.86 -0.77
CA PHE A 263 -13.30 -6.08 0.27
C PHE A 263 -12.73 -5.88 1.67
N LEU A 264 -13.61 -5.70 2.65
CA LEU A 264 -13.26 -5.34 4.01
C LEU A 264 -13.17 -6.58 4.92
N ASN A 265 -12.35 -6.47 5.98
CA ASN A 265 -12.22 -7.48 7.01
C ASN A 265 -13.46 -7.51 7.92
N VAL A 266 -14.35 -8.46 7.64
CA VAL A 266 -15.63 -8.63 8.36
C VAL A 266 -15.44 -9.05 9.82
N THR A 267 -14.25 -9.51 10.22
CA THR A 267 -13.95 -9.85 11.62
C THR A 267 -13.93 -8.61 12.52
N TYR A 268 -13.80 -7.40 11.95
CA TYR A 268 -13.89 -6.13 12.65
C TYR A 268 -15.31 -5.58 12.75
N ILE A 269 -16.35 -6.28 12.31
CA ILE A 269 -17.73 -5.85 12.55
C ILE A 269 -18.02 -5.90 14.06
N ARG A 270 -18.69 -4.87 14.58
CA ARG A 270 -19.31 -4.88 15.91
C ARG A 270 -20.78 -5.29 15.80
N PRO A 271 -21.18 -6.50 16.28
CA PRO A 271 -22.56 -6.97 16.16
C PRO A 271 -23.58 -6.03 16.80
N GLN A 272 -23.25 -5.43 17.95
CA GLN A 272 -24.13 -4.55 18.71
C GLN A 272 -24.49 -3.24 17.98
N ASP A 273 -23.68 -2.84 16.98
CA ASP A 273 -23.87 -1.60 16.23
C ASP A 273 -24.75 -1.80 14.98
N ILE A 274 -25.17 -3.03 14.68
CA ILE A 274 -26.04 -3.35 13.55
C ILE A 274 -27.48 -2.99 13.92
N PRO A 275 -28.23 -2.19 13.11
CA PRO A 275 -29.58 -1.77 13.45
C PRO A 275 -30.53 -2.94 13.78
N GLU A 276 -30.42 -4.03 13.02
CA GLU A 276 -31.21 -5.24 13.19
C GLU A 276 -30.95 -5.99 14.52
N TYR A 277 -29.87 -5.68 15.25
CA TYR A 277 -29.61 -6.22 16.60
C TYR A 277 -30.79 -5.93 17.57
N THR A 278 -31.46 -4.78 17.40
CA THR A 278 -32.62 -4.40 18.21
C THR A 278 -33.85 -5.29 18.00
N GLN A 279 -33.91 -6.04 16.88
CA GLN A 279 -35.02 -6.92 16.53
C GLN A 279 -34.90 -8.32 17.15
N LEU A 280 -33.72 -8.68 17.68
CA LEU A 280 -33.52 -9.95 18.36
C LEU A 280 -34.55 -10.14 19.49
N SER A 281 -34.97 -11.39 19.73
CA SER A 281 -35.72 -11.72 20.95
C SER A 281 -34.84 -11.62 22.19
N ASP A 282 -35.44 -11.56 23.40
CA ASP A 282 -34.67 -11.56 24.65
C ASP A 282 -33.72 -12.75 24.75
N SER A 283 -34.17 -13.95 24.35
CA SER A 283 -33.34 -15.15 24.36
C SER A 283 -32.17 -15.10 23.36
N GLN A 284 -32.38 -14.51 22.17
CA GLN A 284 -31.28 -14.32 21.21
C GLN A 284 -30.29 -13.27 21.70
N ARG A 285 -30.75 -12.17 22.32
CA ARG A 285 -29.87 -11.19 22.96
C ARG A 285 -29.03 -11.82 24.07
N GLU A 286 -29.62 -12.63 24.94
CA GLU A 286 -28.88 -13.38 25.97
C GLU A 286 -27.80 -14.30 25.37
N GLN A 287 -28.09 -14.94 24.22
CA GLN A 287 -27.09 -15.75 23.52
C GLN A 287 -25.95 -14.91 22.94
N VAL A 288 -26.26 -13.77 22.33
CA VAL A 288 -25.23 -12.86 21.82
C VAL A 288 -24.38 -12.30 22.95
N GLU A 289 -24.99 -11.94 24.09
CA GLU A 289 -24.26 -11.49 25.28
C GLU A 289 -23.35 -12.60 25.82
N ALA A 290 -23.84 -13.84 25.94
CA ALA A 290 -23.01 -14.97 26.38
C ALA A 290 -21.83 -15.24 25.43
N LEU A 291 -22.01 -15.05 24.12
CA LEU A 291 -20.92 -15.15 23.14
C LEU A 291 -19.89 -14.02 23.33
N HIS A 292 -20.34 -12.79 23.58
CA HIS A 292 -19.46 -11.66 23.89
C HIS A 292 -18.69 -11.87 25.20
N GLU A 293 -19.37 -12.24 26.29
CA GLU A 293 -18.79 -12.54 27.60
C GLU A 293 -17.73 -13.66 27.52
N SER A 294 -17.88 -14.61 26.58
CA SER A 294 -16.92 -15.71 26.39
C SER A 294 -15.52 -15.25 25.98
N VAL A 295 -15.40 -14.05 25.41
CA VAL A 295 -14.14 -13.44 24.95
C VAL A 295 -13.82 -12.12 25.66
N GLU A 296 -14.74 -11.57 26.47
CA GLU A 296 -14.57 -10.27 27.15
C GLU A 296 -13.28 -10.18 27.99
N ALA A 297 -12.90 -11.28 28.66
CA ALA A 297 -11.68 -11.31 29.46
C ALA A 297 -10.42 -10.98 28.65
N GLN A 298 -10.40 -11.31 27.35
CA GLN A 298 -9.29 -11.02 26.45
C GLN A 298 -9.08 -9.52 26.24
N ASN A 299 -10.12 -8.69 26.38
CA ASN A 299 -10.00 -7.24 26.27
C ASN A 299 -9.06 -6.65 27.31
N ASN A 300 -8.90 -7.31 28.46
CA ASN A 300 -8.03 -6.88 29.56
C ASN A 300 -6.70 -7.65 29.58
N ASP A 301 -6.49 -8.59 28.66
CA ASP A 301 -5.28 -9.41 28.60
C ASP A 301 -4.17 -8.67 27.82
N PRO A 302 -3.00 -8.41 28.43
CA PRO A 302 -1.87 -7.83 27.74
C PRO A 302 -1.10 -8.82 26.87
N ASN A 303 -1.40 -10.13 26.92
CA ASN A 303 -0.75 -11.14 26.08
C ASN A 303 -1.22 -11.11 24.62
N PRO A 304 -0.53 -11.79 23.68
CA PRO A 304 -0.94 -11.82 22.29
C PRO A 304 -2.40 -12.24 22.09
N MET A 305 -3.11 -11.48 21.27
CA MET A 305 -4.54 -11.65 21.03
C MET A 305 -4.84 -12.98 20.31
N ASP A 306 -5.97 -13.58 20.66
CA ASP A 306 -6.54 -14.74 19.96
C ASP A 306 -7.64 -14.28 18.98
N ILE A 307 -7.22 -13.93 17.78
CA ILE A 307 -8.12 -13.47 16.71
C ILE A 307 -9.13 -14.57 16.27
N ASN A 308 -8.78 -15.85 16.46
CA ASN A 308 -9.66 -16.96 16.09
C ASN A 308 -10.80 -17.13 17.10
N ALA A 309 -10.50 -16.98 18.39
CA ALA A 309 -11.51 -16.99 19.44
C ALA A 309 -12.52 -15.83 19.25
N ALA A 310 -12.01 -14.63 18.95
CA ALA A 310 -12.83 -13.47 18.63
C ALA A 310 -13.81 -13.75 17.49
N TRP A 311 -13.32 -14.28 16.36
CA TRP A 311 -14.18 -14.58 15.21
C TRP A 311 -15.16 -15.72 15.48
N SER A 312 -14.71 -16.77 16.17
CA SER A 312 -15.56 -17.91 16.55
C SER A 312 -16.75 -17.50 17.42
N ALA A 313 -16.58 -16.48 18.27
CA ALA A 313 -17.65 -15.90 19.06
C ALA A 313 -18.57 -14.97 18.24
N LYS A 314 -18.00 -14.10 17.39
CA LYS A 314 -18.76 -13.12 16.58
C LYS A 314 -19.64 -13.78 15.52
N LEU A 315 -19.14 -14.79 14.82
CA LEU A 315 -19.82 -15.36 13.65
C LEU A 315 -21.24 -15.88 13.95
N PRO A 316 -21.50 -16.65 15.03
CA PRO A 316 -22.86 -17.02 15.40
C PRO A 316 -23.77 -15.84 15.74
N ALA A 317 -23.24 -14.78 16.37
CA ALA A 317 -24.00 -13.57 16.66
C ALA A 317 -24.43 -12.84 15.38
N LEU A 318 -23.52 -12.73 14.41
CA LEU A 318 -23.80 -12.14 13.10
C LEU A 318 -24.86 -12.94 12.33
N LYS A 319 -24.81 -14.28 12.39
CA LYS A 319 -25.85 -15.13 11.79
C LYS A 319 -27.23 -14.89 12.40
N MET A 320 -27.34 -14.78 13.74
CA MET A 320 -28.60 -14.45 14.41
C MET A 320 -29.17 -13.08 14.02
N ILE A 321 -28.30 -12.09 13.81
CA ILE A 321 -28.71 -10.74 13.38
C ILE A 321 -29.16 -10.75 11.91
N PHE A 322 -28.45 -11.48 11.04
CA PHE A 322 -28.80 -11.60 9.62
C PHE A 322 -30.20 -12.20 9.39
N GLU A 323 -30.63 -13.12 10.27
CA GLU A 323 -31.97 -13.73 10.23
C GLU A 323 -33.10 -12.74 10.57
N GLN A 324 -32.80 -11.57 11.12
CA GLN A 324 -33.81 -10.58 11.45
C GLN A 324 -34.31 -9.85 10.19
N PRO A 325 -35.61 -9.51 10.13
CA PRO A 325 -36.14 -8.75 9.01
C PRO A 325 -35.53 -7.35 8.97
N ARG A 326 -35.01 -6.95 7.80
CA ARG A 326 -34.61 -5.58 7.51
C ARG A 326 -35.85 -4.73 7.20
N SER A 327 -35.78 -3.44 7.52
CA SER A 327 -36.77 -2.47 7.04
C SER A 327 -36.71 -2.36 5.51
N ALA A 328 -37.75 -1.82 4.87
CA ALA A 328 -37.75 -1.62 3.42
C ALA A 328 -36.61 -0.69 2.95
N GLU A 329 -36.25 0.30 3.76
CA GLU A 329 -35.12 1.20 3.51
C GLU A 329 -33.79 0.45 3.57
N ARG A 330 -33.57 -0.33 4.63
CA ARG A 330 -32.36 -1.15 4.81
C ARG A 330 -32.19 -2.21 3.72
N GLU A 331 -33.29 -2.81 3.26
CA GLU A 331 -33.25 -3.76 2.14
C GLU A 331 -32.88 -3.06 0.82
N GLN A 332 -33.32 -1.81 0.62
CA GLN A 332 -32.93 -1.01 -0.54
C GLN A 332 -31.45 -0.61 -0.46
N ASP A 333 -30.96 -0.16 0.70
CA ASP A 333 -29.55 0.18 0.90
C ASP A 333 -28.63 -1.02 0.60
N PHE A 334 -29.03 -2.23 1.05
CA PHE A 334 -28.30 -3.45 0.73
C PHE A 334 -28.36 -3.80 -0.76
N ALA A 335 -29.50 -3.59 -1.42
CA ALA A 335 -29.64 -3.78 -2.86
C ALA A 335 -28.74 -2.80 -3.65
N ASP A 336 -28.67 -1.54 -3.22
CA ASP A 336 -27.83 -0.51 -3.83
C ASP A 336 -26.34 -0.81 -3.62
N PHE A 337 -25.96 -1.29 -2.44
CA PHE A 337 -24.61 -1.79 -2.18
C PHE A 337 -24.24 -2.92 -3.14
N LYS A 338 -25.10 -3.95 -3.29
CA LYS A 338 -24.86 -5.06 -4.23
C LYS A 338 -24.71 -4.57 -5.67
N ALA A 339 -25.56 -3.64 -6.11
CA ALA A 339 -25.50 -3.08 -7.44
C ALA A 339 -24.19 -2.29 -7.69
N ARG A 340 -23.75 -1.50 -6.70
CA ARG A 340 -22.50 -0.75 -6.75
C ARG A 340 -21.26 -1.65 -6.76
N SER A 341 -21.24 -2.71 -5.94
CA SER A 341 -20.09 -3.60 -5.83
C SER A 341 -19.94 -4.56 -7.01
N GLY A 342 -21.04 -4.87 -7.71
CA GLY A 342 -21.06 -5.62 -8.97
C GLY A 342 -20.66 -7.10 -8.82
N GLU A 343 -20.18 -7.69 -9.92
CA GLU A 343 -19.83 -9.12 -9.99
C GLU A 343 -18.74 -9.53 -8.99
N GLU A 344 -17.84 -8.62 -8.63
CA GLU A 344 -16.73 -8.92 -7.73
C GLU A 344 -17.22 -9.21 -6.30
N LEU A 345 -18.37 -8.65 -5.88
CA LEU A 345 -18.99 -9.02 -4.60
C LEU A 345 -19.49 -10.46 -4.63
N ASP A 346 -20.07 -10.87 -5.77
CA ASP A 346 -20.48 -12.24 -5.99
C ASP A 346 -19.29 -13.19 -6.01
N ALA A 347 -18.17 -12.77 -6.62
CA ALA A 347 -16.93 -13.51 -6.65
C ALA A 347 -16.40 -13.78 -5.24
N PHE A 348 -16.23 -12.72 -4.45
CA PHE A 348 -15.75 -12.82 -3.08
C PHE A 348 -16.68 -13.66 -2.20
N ALA A 349 -17.99 -13.39 -2.24
CA ALA A 349 -18.96 -14.17 -1.47
C ALA A 349 -18.99 -15.65 -1.89
N THR A 350 -18.83 -15.95 -3.19
CA THR A 350 -18.75 -17.34 -3.69
C THR A 350 -17.47 -18.02 -3.20
N TRP A 351 -16.33 -17.32 -3.21
CA TRP A 351 -15.09 -17.84 -2.64
C TRP A 351 -15.24 -18.14 -1.15
N CYS A 352 -15.91 -17.28 -0.39
CA CYS A 352 -16.17 -17.54 1.02
C CYS A 352 -17.03 -18.80 1.22
N VAL A 353 -18.10 -18.95 0.43
CA VAL A 353 -18.95 -20.16 0.46
C VAL A 353 -18.15 -21.41 0.10
N ALA A 354 -17.29 -21.35 -0.92
CA ALA A 354 -16.44 -22.46 -1.33
C ALA A 354 -15.50 -22.86 -0.19
N PHE A 355 -14.89 -21.88 0.46
CA PHE A 355 -14.02 -22.10 1.61
C PHE A 355 -14.76 -22.71 2.81
N GLU A 356 -15.97 -22.22 3.14
CA GLU A 356 -16.78 -22.77 4.24
C GLU A 356 -17.29 -24.19 3.95
N VAL A 357 -17.68 -24.50 2.71
CA VAL A 357 -18.32 -25.78 2.34
C VAL A 357 -17.30 -26.85 1.99
N TRP A 358 -16.27 -26.49 1.23
CA TRP A 358 -15.24 -27.42 0.75
C TRP A 358 -13.98 -27.40 1.60
N GLY A 359 -13.88 -26.48 2.55
CA GLY A 359 -12.70 -26.29 3.38
C GLY A 359 -11.59 -25.58 2.64
N ALA A 360 -10.46 -25.43 3.33
CA ALA A 360 -9.33 -24.71 2.83
C ALA A 360 -8.68 -25.37 1.59
N PRO A 361 -8.22 -24.58 0.60
CA PRO A 361 -7.77 -25.07 -0.71
C PRO A 361 -6.31 -25.59 -0.74
N TRP A 362 -5.75 -26.02 0.39
CA TRP A 362 -4.38 -26.49 0.46
C TRP A 362 -4.29 -28.01 0.68
N GLY A 363 -3.10 -28.57 0.43
CA GLY A 363 -2.86 -30.02 0.54
C GLY A 363 -3.57 -30.79 -0.57
N ASP A 364 -4.36 -31.81 -0.20
CA ASP A 364 -5.09 -32.65 -1.16
C ASP A 364 -6.38 -31.99 -1.69
N ASN A 365 -6.73 -30.80 -1.20
CA ASN A 365 -7.98 -30.13 -1.57
C ASN A 365 -7.79 -29.20 -2.78
N LEU A 366 -8.10 -29.71 -3.97
CA LEU A 366 -7.77 -29.06 -5.24
C LEU A 366 -8.90 -28.19 -5.83
N TRP A 367 -9.91 -27.79 -5.05
CA TRP A 367 -11.03 -27.03 -5.63
C TRP A 367 -10.58 -25.68 -6.20
N PHE A 368 -9.56 -25.05 -5.64
CA PHE A 368 -9.02 -23.79 -6.15
C PHE A 368 -8.48 -23.91 -7.57
N ASP A 369 -7.78 -25.01 -7.88
CA ASP A 369 -7.19 -25.25 -9.21
C ASP A 369 -8.18 -25.87 -10.21
N THR A 370 -9.24 -26.52 -9.72
CA THR A 370 -10.16 -27.31 -10.54
C THR A 370 -11.53 -26.67 -10.75
N THR A 371 -11.81 -25.55 -10.09
CA THR A 371 -13.06 -24.81 -10.18
C THR A 371 -12.79 -23.32 -10.37
N GLY A 372 -13.79 -22.57 -10.84
CA GLY A 372 -13.66 -21.15 -11.09
C GLY A 372 -14.90 -20.57 -11.74
N LYS A 373 -14.81 -19.32 -12.20
CA LYS A 373 -15.92 -18.61 -12.85
C LYS A 373 -16.53 -19.44 -13.98
N GLY A 374 -17.83 -19.69 -13.89
CA GLY A 374 -18.62 -20.38 -14.91
C GLY A 374 -18.53 -21.92 -14.90
N THR A 375 -17.89 -22.54 -13.91
CA THR A 375 -17.94 -24.01 -13.80
C THR A 375 -19.26 -24.50 -13.19
N PRO A 376 -19.78 -25.67 -13.59
CA PRO A 376 -21.04 -26.22 -13.04
C PRO A 376 -21.02 -26.41 -11.52
N GLN A 377 -19.85 -26.68 -10.95
CA GLN A 377 -19.65 -26.82 -9.50
C GLN A 377 -19.96 -25.52 -8.77
N ILE A 378 -19.59 -24.38 -9.34
CA ILE A 378 -19.86 -23.06 -8.76
C ILE A 378 -21.33 -22.69 -8.87
N ASP A 379 -21.97 -22.98 -10.00
CA ASP A 379 -23.42 -22.77 -10.14
C ASP A 379 -24.22 -23.62 -9.14
N ALA A 380 -23.79 -24.88 -8.94
CA ALA A 380 -24.38 -25.75 -7.94
C ALA A 380 -24.15 -25.22 -6.52
N LEU A 381 -22.92 -24.80 -6.18
CA LEU A 381 -22.57 -24.25 -4.88
C LEU A 381 -23.42 -23.02 -4.54
N LYS A 382 -23.53 -22.05 -5.46
CA LYS A 382 -24.34 -20.83 -5.27
C LYS A 382 -25.82 -21.16 -5.08
N ARG A 383 -26.36 -22.15 -5.81
CA ARG A 383 -27.76 -22.56 -5.70
C ARG A 383 -28.05 -23.33 -4.41
N GLU A 384 -27.15 -24.20 -3.99
CA GLU A 384 -27.32 -25.07 -2.81
C GLU A 384 -27.06 -24.34 -1.50
N HIS A 385 -26.25 -23.27 -1.54
CA HIS A 385 -25.88 -22.45 -0.38
C HIS A 385 -26.25 -20.97 -0.57
N ALA A 386 -27.42 -20.69 -1.18
CA ALA A 386 -27.87 -19.33 -1.51
C ALA A 386 -27.95 -18.41 -0.27
N ASP A 387 -28.41 -18.93 0.88
CA ASP A 387 -28.50 -18.15 2.12
C ASP A 387 -27.10 -17.77 2.65
N LEU A 388 -26.12 -18.67 2.52
CA LEU A 388 -24.74 -18.41 2.94
C LEU A 388 -24.05 -17.40 2.00
N LEU A 389 -24.31 -17.50 0.70
CA LEU A 389 -23.86 -16.50 -0.27
C LEU A 389 -24.40 -15.11 0.09
N GLU A 390 -25.70 -15.01 0.37
CA GLU A 390 -26.33 -13.74 0.75
C GLU A 390 -25.80 -13.21 2.10
N PHE A 391 -25.52 -14.10 3.05
CA PHE A 391 -24.87 -13.76 4.31
C PHE A 391 -23.49 -13.12 4.11
N HIS A 392 -22.63 -13.68 3.25
CA HIS A 392 -21.31 -13.07 2.98
C HIS A 392 -21.41 -11.72 2.26
N ARG A 393 -22.37 -11.57 1.35
CA ARG A 393 -22.66 -10.26 0.74
C ARG A 393 -23.11 -9.24 1.78
N TRP A 394 -23.98 -9.67 2.70
CA TRP A 394 -24.47 -8.84 3.79
C TRP A 394 -23.34 -8.43 4.76
N LEU A 395 -22.42 -9.33 5.10
CA LEU A 395 -21.27 -8.99 5.95
C LEU A 395 -20.42 -7.86 5.34
N GLN A 396 -20.16 -7.91 4.03
CA GLN A 396 -19.41 -6.83 3.35
C GLN A 396 -20.16 -5.50 3.41
N TRP A 397 -21.48 -5.50 3.24
CA TRP A 397 -22.30 -4.31 3.40
C TRP A 397 -22.25 -3.74 4.82
N ILE A 398 -22.37 -4.59 5.85
CA ILE A 398 -22.27 -4.13 7.25
C ILE A 398 -20.89 -3.56 7.56
N ALA A 399 -19.81 -4.16 7.04
CA ALA A 399 -18.46 -3.61 7.17
C ALA A 399 -18.34 -2.23 6.49
N ASP A 400 -18.85 -2.09 5.25
CA ASP A 400 -18.91 -0.82 4.50
C ASP A 400 -19.58 0.29 5.34
N GLU A 401 -20.75 -0.02 5.92
CA GLU A 401 -21.50 0.93 6.75
C GLU A 401 -20.79 1.35 8.02
N GLN A 402 -20.17 0.40 8.74
CA GLN A 402 -19.49 0.71 10.00
C GLN A 402 -18.21 1.53 9.76
N VAL A 403 -17.46 1.25 8.68
CA VAL A 403 -16.29 2.06 8.31
C VAL A 403 -16.71 3.45 7.82
N ALA A 404 -17.77 3.55 7.00
CA ALA A 404 -18.34 4.82 6.58
C ALA A 404 -18.76 5.68 7.78
N ALA A 405 -19.44 5.08 8.76
CA ALA A 405 -19.86 5.75 9.98
C ALA A 405 -18.66 6.22 10.83
N ALA A 406 -17.59 5.42 10.89
CA ALA A 406 -16.35 5.80 11.58
C ALA A 406 -15.68 7.01 10.92
N HIS A 407 -15.55 7.02 9.58
CA HIS A 407 -15.02 8.17 8.84
C HIS A 407 -15.90 9.42 9.01
N ALA A 408 -17.22 9.30 8.92
CA ALA A 408 -18.14 10.41 9.12
C ALA A 408 -18.03 11.01 10.54
N GLU A 409 -17.90 10.17 11.58
CA GLU A 409 -17.68 10.62 12.96
C GLU A 409 -16.34 11.37 13.10
N ALA A 410 -15.28 10.92 12.40
CA ALA A 410 -14.00 11.62 12.36
C ALA A 410 -14.15 13.05 11.83
N LYS A 411 -14.88 13.22 10.72
CA LYS A 411 -15.17 14.52 10.12
C LYS A 411 -16.00 15.39 11.08
N ALA A 412 -17.03 14.82 11.71
CA ALA A 412 -17.87 15.51 12.69
C ALA A 412 -17.10 15.94 13.95
N ALA A 413 -16.09 15.16 14.35
CA ALA A 413 -15.19 15.48 15.47
C ALA A 413 -14.16 16.58 15.15
N GLY A 414 -14.15 17.09 13.91
CA GLY A 414 -13.31 18.21 13.47
C GLY A 414 -12.03 17.80 12.74
N MET A 415 -11.86 16.51 12.41
CA MET A 415 -10.69 16.06 11.64
C MET A 415 -10.71 16.60 10.21
N ALA A 416 -9.64 17.30 9.81
CA ALA A 416 -9.53 17.89 8.48
C ALA A 416 -9.45 16.85 7.36
N ILE A 417 -8.84 15.70 7.62
CA ILE A 417 -8.69 14.58 6.66
C ILE A 417 -9.58 13.41 7.12
N GLY A 418 -9.58 13.08 8.41
CA GLY A 418 -10.37 11.96 8.95
C GLY A 418 -9.60 10.64 8.91
N LEU A 419 -10.30 9.55 8.57
CA LEU A 419 -9.66 8.24 8.42
C LEU A 419 -8.68 8.25 7.24
N MET A 420 -7.47 7.77 7.48
CA MET A 420 -6.48 7.41 6.46
C MET A 420 -6.35 5.89 6.46
N GLN A 421 -6.69 5.26 5.33
CA GLN A 421 -6.53 3.81 5.16
C GLN A 421 -5.14 3.47 4.62
N ASP A 422 -4.70 2.24 4.87
CA ASP A 422 -3.46 1.69 4.34
C ASP A 422 -3.75 0.58 3.32
N MET A 423 -3.08 0.63 2.18
CA MET A 423 -3.30 -0.26 1.06
C MET A 423 -2.12 -1.22 0.93
N ALA A 424 -2.36 -2.51 1.19
CA ALA A 424 -1.34 -3.55 1.10
C ALA A 424 -0.84 -3.76 -0.34
N VAL A 425 0.39 -4.26 -0.47
CA VAL A 425 1.07 -4.48 -1.75
C VAL A 425 0.39 -5.52 -2.64
N GLY A 426 -0.14 -6.59 -2.03
CA GLY A 426 -0.69 -7.73 -2.76
C GLY A 426 -1.79 -8.45 -1.98
N VAL A 427 -2.11 -9.64 -2.46
CA VAL A 427 -3.10 -10.57 -1.86
C VAL A 427 -2.44 -11.92 -1.61
N HIS A 428 -3.09 -12.78 -0.86
CA HIS A 428 -2.69 -14.16 -0.66
C HIS A 428 -2.90 -14.98 -1.96
N GLY A 429 -1.99 -15.92 -2.24
CA GLY A 429 -2.02 -16.72 -3.46
C GLY A 429 -3.25 -17.63 -3.61
N TYR A 430 -3.92 -17.96 -2.51
CA TYR A 430 -5.18 -18.70 -2.50
C TYR A 430 -6.40 -17.80 -2.20
N GLY A 431 -6.26 -16.49 -2.38
CA GLY A 431 -7.33 -15.52 -2.14
C GLY A 431 -8.39 -15.48 -3.22
N ALA A 432 -9.49 -14.79 -2.90
CA ALA A 432 -10.65 -14.65 -3.76
C ALA A 432 -10.29 -13.94 -5.08
N ASP A 433 -9.44 -12.91 -5.00
CA ASP A 433 -9.03 -12.12 -6.18
C ASP A 433 -8.28 -12.99 -7.20
N VAL A 434 -7.40 -13.87 -6.71
CA VAL A 434 -6.60 -14.79 -7.55
C VAL A 434 -7.46 -15.91 -8.11
N TRP A 435 -8.37 -16.47 -7.30
CA TRP A 435 -9.22 -17.57 -7.74
C TRP A 435 -10.21 -17.19 -8.84
N TRP A 436 -10.85 -16.03 -8.69
CA TRP A 436 -11.92 -15.62 -9.60
C TRP A 436 -11.40 -15.02 -10.91
N SER A 437 -10.21 -14.42 -10.87
CA SER A 437 -9.59 -13.75 -12.02
C SER A 437 -8.07 -13.99 -12.04
N PRO A 438 -7.63 -15.26 -12.18
CA PRO A 438 -6.21 -15.62 -12.13
C PRO A 438 -5.39 -14.92 -13.22
N GLU A 439 -6.00 -14.56 -14.34
CA GLU A 439 -5.38 -13.81 -15.43
C GLU A 439 -4.86 -12.42 -15.03
N ARG A 440 -5.32 -11.87 -13.89
CA ARG A 440 -4.83 -10.60 -13.35
C ARG A 440 -3.42 -10.71 -12.77
N PHE A 441 -2.97 -11.93 -12.45
CA PHE A 441 -1.77 -12.17 -11.64
C PHE A 441 -0.75 -13.06 -12.38
N ALA A 442 0.53 -12.83 -12.13
CA ALA A 442 1.58 -13.71 -12.62
C ALA A 442 1.72 -14.94 -11.71
N ASN A 443 1.81 -16.13 -12.31
CA ASN A 443 1.96 -17.40 -11.60
C ASN A 443 3.43 -17.82 -11.51
N GLY A 444 3.78 -18.67 -10.54
CA GLY A 444 5.14 -19.21 -10.37
C GLY A 444 6.15 -18.24 -9.74
N VAL A 445 5.71 -17.06 -9.32
CA VAL A 445 6.51 -16.01 -8.68
C VAL A 445 5.79 -15.44 -7.46
N SER A 446 6.55 -14.91 -6.50
CA SER A 446 6.04 -14.10 -5.40
C SER A 446 6.70 -12.72 -5.38
N VAL A 447 6.00 -11.74 -4.78
CA VAL A 447 6.56 -10.42 -4.49
C VAL A 447 7.40 -10.50 -3.20
N GLY A 448 8.50 -9.77 -3.18
CA GLY A 448 9.30 -9.60 -1.99
C GLY A 448 10.19 -8.37 -2.04
N ALA A 449 11.31 -8.44 -1.33
CA ALA A 449 12.36 -7.44 -1.36
C ALA A 449 13.75 -8.10 -1.43
N PRO A 450 14.72 -7.51 -2.15
CA PRO A 450 16.10 -7.95 -2.09
C PRO A 450 16.67 -7.70 -0.67
N PRO A 451 17.80 -8.33 -0.32
CA PRO A 451 18.46 -8.09 0.97
C PRO A 451 18.69 -6.62 1.30
N ASP A 452 18.33 -6.24 2.54
CA ASP A 452 18.52 -4.89 3.07
C ASP A 452 19.21 -4.84 4.47
N PHE A 453 19.35 -3.65 5.07
CA PHE A 453 20.18 -3.34 6.24
C PHE A 453 19.55 -3.96 7.48
N TYR A 454 18.23 -4.11 7.44
CA TYR A 454 17.41 -4.60 8.52
C TYR A 454 17.03 -6.07 8.30
N ASN A 455 16.83 -6.46 7.04
CA ASN A 455 16.55 -7.82 6.59
C ASN A 455 17.65 -8.30 5.64
N GLN A 456 18.77 -8.71 6.22
CA GLN A 456 19.98 -9.15 5.50
C GLN A 456 19.76 -10.43 4.65
N GLN A 457 18.62 -11.09 4.80
CA GLN A 457 18.24 -12.28 4.01
C GLN A 457 17.36 -11.94 2.80
N GLY A 458 16.87 -10.70 2.68
CA GLY A 458 15.75 -10.36 1.81
C GLY A 458 14.43 -10.80 2.43
N GLN A 459 13.34 -10.56 1.72
CA GLN A 459 12.00 -10.92 2.16
C GLN A 459 11.23 -11.54 1.00
N ASP A 460 10.46 -12.59 1.30
CA ASP A 460 9.46 -13.17 0.40
C ASP A 460 8.10 -12.98 1.07
N TRP A 461 7.24 -12.19 0.45
CA TRP A 461 5.94 -11.84 1.02
C TRP A 461 4.83 -12.81 0.61
N GLY A 462 5.12 -13.78 -0.25
CA GLY A 462 4.18 -14.83 -0.65
C GLY A 462 3.00 -14.36 -1.51
N GLN A 463 3.00 -13.11 -1.95
CA GLN A 463 1.93 -12.51 -2.75
C GLN A 463 2.20 -12.73 -4.25
N PRO A 464 1.24 -13.19 -5.07
CA PRO A 464 1.40 -13.13 -6.51
C PRO A 464 1.29 -11.66 -6.98
N PRO A 465 2.22 -11.19 -7.83
CA PRO A 465 2.13 -9.84 -8.39
C PRO A 465 1.03 -9.76 -9.43
N PHE A 466 0.50 -8.55 -9.66
CA PHE A 466 -0.28 -8.29 -10.87
C PHE A 466 0.57 -8.55 -12.12
N ASP A 467 -0.02 -9.10 -13.18
CA ASP A 467 0.64 -9.18 -14.47
C ASP A 467 0.64 -7.78 -15.13
N PRO A 468 1.81 -7.15 -15.36
CA PRO A 468 1.87 -5.83 -15.96
C PRO A 468 1.27 -5.79 -17.38
N ASN A 469 1.31 -6.90 -18.13
CA ASN A 469 0.70 -6.98 -19.46
C ASN A 469 -0.82 -6.98 -19.36
N TYR A 470 -1.39 -7.75 -18.43
CA TYR A 470 -2.83 -7.73 -18.18
C TYR A 470 -3.31 -6.32 -17.79
N LEU A 471 -2.59 -5.66 -16.87
CA LEU A 471 -2.95 -4.30 -16.45
C LEU A 471 -2.97 -3.34 -17.64
N ASP A 472 -1.96 -3.38 -18.51
CA ASP A 472 -1.88 -2.51 -19.68
C ASP A 472 -2.96 -2.86 -20.73
N GLU A 473 -3.21 -4.14 -20.99
CA GLU A 473 -4.22 -4.60 -21.95
C GLU A 473 -5.67 -4.29 -21.51
N THR A 474 -5.91 -4.19 -20.21
CA THR A 474 -7.25 -3.98 -19.65
C THR A 474 -7.53 -2.56 -19.19
N GLY A 475 -6.65 -1.60 -19.51
CA GLY A 475 -6.85 -0.22 -19.07
C GLY A 475 -6.78 -0.05 -17.56
N TYR A 476 -5.98 -0.89 -16.89
CA TYR A 476 -5.73 -0.89 -15.46
C TYR A 476 -6.99 -1.10 -14.60
N ILE A 477 -8.04 -1.73 -15.13
CA ILE A 477 -9.35 -1.82 -14.45
C ILE A 477 -9.27 -2.41 -13.03
N ALA A 478 -8.45 -3.45 -12.83
CA ALA A 478 -8.25 -4.05 -11.51
C ALA A 478 -7.63 -3.06 -10.50
N TYR A 479 -6.67 -2.25 -10.95
CA TYR A 479 -6.03 -1.24 -10.11
C TYR A 479 -6.95 -0.04 -9.86
N ARG A 480 -7.70 0.40 -10.88
CA ARG A 480 -8.69 1.49 -10.79
C ARG A 480 -9.75 1.20 -9.74
N ASP A 481 -10.37 0.03 -9.81
CA ASP A 481 -11.41 -0.37 -8.88
C ASP A 481 -10.88 -0.45 -7.45
N MET A 482 -9.65 -0.97 -7.27
CA MET A 482 -9.01 -1.03 -5.95
C MET A 482 -8.82 0.38 -5.37
N VAL A 483 -8.22 1.31 -6.11
CA VAL A 483 -7.99 2.68 -5.63
C VAL A 483 -9.30 3.41 -5.36
N HIS A 484 -10.29 3.28 -6.26
CA HIS A 484 -11.61 3.87 -6.09
C HIS A 484 -12.27 3.45 -4.78
N ASN A 485 -12.28 2.14 -4.49
CA ASN A 485 -12.96 1.60 -3.31
C ASN A 485 -12.34 2.07 -1.98
N VAL A 486 -11.01 2.21 -1.91
CA VAL A 486 -10.36 2.70 -0.68
C VAL A 486 -10.81 4.12 -0.33
N PHE A 487 -11.03 4.98 -1.33
CA PHE A 487 -11.47 6.36 -1.11
C PHE A 487 -12.96 6.51 -0.77
N LEU A 488 -13.78 5.47 -0.88
CA LEU A 488 -15.19 5.53 -0.46
C LEU A 488 -15.34 5.89 1.02
N HIS A 489 -14.38 5.49 1.85
CA HIS A 489 -14.44 5.62 3.31
C HIS A 489 -13.20 6.26 3.94
N ALA A 490 -12.40 6.98 3.16
CA ALA A 490 -11.14 7.56 3.62
C ALA A 490 -10.89 8.94 3.02
N GLY A 491 -10.33 9.84 3.82
CA GLY A 491 -9.86 11.15 3.33
C GLY A 491 -8.44 11.10 2.78
N ALA A 492 -7.73 9.99 3.01
CA ALA A 492 -6.40 9.75 2.50
C ALA A 492 -6.11 8.25 2.42
N VAL A 493 -5.18 7.88 1.55
CA VAL A 493 -4.65 6.52 1.45
C VAL A 493 -3.14 6.53 1.60
N ARG A 494 -2.62 5.61 2.41
CA ARG A 494 -1.22 5.21 2.38
C ARG A 494 -1.09 4.01 1.43
N ILE A 495 -0.19 4.11 0.46
CA ILE A 495 0.17 3.03 -0.45
C ILE A 495 1.42 2.38 0.14
N ASP A 496 1.26 1.16 0.63
CA ASP A 496 2.39 0.37 1.10
C ASP A 496 3.30 0.02 -0.07
N HIS A 497 4.62 0.10 0.14
CA HIS A 497 5.64 -0.11 -0.89
C HIS A 497 5.31 0.59 -2.22
N VAL A 498 5.25 1.94 -2.21
CA VAL A 498 4.86 2.74 -3.40
C VAL A 498 5.78 2.50 -4.61
N LEU A 499 6.95 1.92 -4.37
CA LEU A 499 7.85 1.45 -5.42
C LEU A 499 7.16 0.45 -6.36
N GLY A 500 6.14 -0.28 -5.91
CA GLY A 500 5.33 -1.17 -6.73
C GLY A 500 4.61 -0.50 -7.90
N LEU A 501 4.46 0.83 -7.88
CA LEU A 501 3.98 1.59 -9.05
C LEU A 501 5.03 1.67 -10.17
N PHE A 502 6.31 1.50 -9.83
CA PHE A 502 7.46 1.58 -10.74
C PHE A 502 7.98 0.18 -11.07
N ARG A 503 8.20 -0.63 -10.04
CA ARG A 503 8.78 -1.97 -10.13
C ARG A 503 8.51 -2.79 -8.87
N LEU A 504 8.41 -4.11 -9.02
CA LEU A 504 8.36 -5.05 -7.89
C LEU A 504 9.48 -6.09 -8.02
N TRP A 505 10.04 -6.51 -6.88
CA TRP A 505 11.00 -7.61 -6.83
C TRP A 505 10.25 -8.94 -6.88
N TRP A 506 10.36 -9.64 -8.00
CA TRP A 506 9.72 -10.93 -8.23
C TRP A 506 10.70 -12.05 -7.93
N ILE A 507 10.27 -12.99 -7.11
CA ILE A 507 11.04 -14.16 -6.67
C ILE A 507 10.41 -15.39 -7.31
N PRO A 508 11.08 -16.09 -8.24
CA PRO A 508 10.58 -17.35 -8.75
C PRO A 508 10.48 -18.38 -7.62
N GLN A 509 9.42 -19.19 -7.66
CA GLN A 509 9.14 -20.19 -6.64
C GLN A 509 10.36 -21.10 -6.38
N GLY A 510 10.69 -21.27 -5.09
CA GLY A 510 11.78 -22.13 -4.65
C GLY A 510 13.19 -21.52 -4.77
N GLN A 511 13.35 -20.31 -5.32
CA GLN A 511 14.67 -19.67 -5.48
C GLN A 511 15.11 -18.86 -4.24
N GLY A 512 14.18 -18.47 -3.38
CA GLY A 512 14.43 -17.66 -2.18
C GLY A 512 14.69 -16.17 -2.48
N ALA A 513 14.49 -15.31 -1.48
CA ALA A 513 14.38 -13.85 -1.66
C ALA A 513 15.60 -13.17 -2.31
N LYS A 514 16.79 -13.75 -2.19
CA LYS A 514 18.03 -13.23 -2.82
C LYS A 514 18.06 -13.39 -4.34
N ASN A 515 17.30 -14.34 -4.87
CA ASN A 515 17.34 -14.75 -6.27
C ASN A 515 16.08 -14.29 -7.01
N GLY A 516 15.69 -13.03 -6.82
CA GLY A 516 14.61 -12.39 -7.57
C GLY A 516 15.14 -11.43 -8.65
N ALA A 517 14.22 -10.76 -9.33
CA ALA A 517 14.51 -9.69 -10.27
C ALA A 517 13.43 -8.59 -10.20
N TYR A 518 13.79 -7.33 -10.47
CA TYR A 518 12.77 -6.28 -10.60
C TYR A 518 12.01 -6.41 -11.92
N VAL A 519 10.68 -6.42 -11.86
CA VAL A 519 9.79 -6.27 -13.03
C VAL A 519 9.20 -4.87 -13.01
N TYR A 520 9.29 -4.16 -14.13
CA TYR A 520 8.82 -2.77 -14.26
C TYR A 520 7.33 -2.71 -14.62
N TYR A 521 6.65 -1.72 -14.03
CA TYR A 521 5.27 -1.37 -14.32
C TYR A 521 5.21 -0.05 -15.09
N ASN A 522 4.11 0.19 -15.80
CA ASN A 522 3.84 1.48 -16.43
C ASN A 522 3.49 2.52 -15.36
N VAL A 523 4.52 3.20 -14.86
CA VAL A 523 4.38 4.18 -13.79
C VAL A 523 3.41 5.31 -14.15
N ASP A 524 3.37 5.73 -15.41
CA ASP A 524 2.48 6.82 -15.84
C ASP A 524 1.02 6.41 -15.70
N ALA A 525 0.66 5.18 -16.09
CA ALA A 525 -0.69 4.67 -15.92
C ALA A 525 -1.07 4.50 -14.44
N MET A 526 -0.15 3.96 -13.64
CA MET A 526 -0.35 3.79 -12.19
C MET A 526 -0.56 5.14 -11.48
N LEU A 527 0.25 6.16 -11.82
CA LEU A 527 0.12 7.52 -11.29
C LEU A 527 -1.14 8.23 -11.80
N ALA A 528 -1.53 8.01 -13.06
CA ALA A 528 -2.74 8.59 -13.64
C ALA A 528 -3.99 8.08 -12.91
N VAL A 529 -4.08 6.77 -12.66
CA VAL A 529 -5.19 6.18 -11.89
C VAL A 529 -5.25 6.77 -10.48
N LEU A 530 -4.13 6.82 -9.75
CA LEU A 530 -4.08 7.45 -8.42
C LEU A 530 -4.53 8.92 -8.47
N SER A 531 -4.08 9.64 -9.48
CA SER A 531 -4.37 11.07 -9.62
C SER A 531 -5.85 11.33 -9.88
N ILE A 532 -6.51 10.50 -10.71
CA ILE A 532 -7.96 10.59 -10.96
C ILE A 532 -8.74 10.29 -9.69
N GLU A 533 -8.51 9.14 -9.07
CA GLU A 533 -9.35 8.67 -7.96
C GLU A 533 -9.16 9.51 -6.69
N ALA A 534 -7.92 9.92 -6.38
CA ALA A 534 -7.67 10.85 -5.27
C ALA A 534 -8.30 12.23 -5.53
N THR A 535 -8.25 12.74 -6.77
CA THR A 535 -8.86 14.03 -7.12
C THR A 535 -10.39 13.98 -7.01
N ARG A 536 -11.02 12.89 -7.46
CA ARG A 536 -12.47 12.65 -7.32
C ARG A 536 -12.91 12.64 -5.86
N ALA A 537 -12.11 12.03 -5.00
CA ALA A 537 -12.37 11.97 -3.56
C ALA A 537 -12.04 13.28 -2.82
N GLY A 538 -11.31 14.20 -3.44
CA GLY A 538 -10.67 15.32 -2.73
C GLY A 538 -9.69 14.84 -1.65
N GLY A 539 -9.09 13.66 -1.87
CA GLY A 539 -8.25 12.95 -0.91
C GLY A 539 -6.76 13.19 -1.11
N LEU A 540 -5.96 12.59 -0.24
CA LEU A 540 -4.50 12.59 -0.30
C LEU A 540 -3.96 11.19 -0.55
N VAL A 541 -2.79 11.12 -1.18
CA VAL A 541 -2.03 9.88 -1.35
C VAL A 541 -0.68 10.04 -0.66
N ILE A 542 -0.35 9.08 0.18
CA ILE A 542 0.95 8.94 0.83
C ILE A 542 1.57 7.66 0.27
N GLY A 543 2.70 7.75 -0.43
CA GLY A 543 3.48 6.61 -0.84
C GLY A 543 4.53 6.28 0.20
N GLU A 544 4.51 5.07 0.76
CA GLU A 544 5.65 4.60 1.55
C GLU A 544 6.83 4.33 0.61
N ASP A 545 7.87 5.14 0.75
CA ASP A 545 9.09 5.12 -0.05
C ASP A 545 10.34 4.98 0.83
N LEU A 546 10.37 3.90 1.61
CA LEU A 546 11.50 3.47 2.43
C LEU A 546 12.27 2.31 1.74
N GLY A 547 13.44 1.98 2.28
CA GLY A 547 14.31 0.94 1.74
C GLY A 547 15.16 1.40 0.55
N THR A 548 15.36 0.52 -0.44
CA THR A 548 16.22 0.78 -1.61
C THR A 548 15.50 1.60 -2.67
N VAL A 549 15.33 2.90 -2.41
CA VAL A 549 14.56 3.82 -3.27
C VAL A 549 15.47 4.60 -4.23
N PRO A 550 15.26 4.50 -5.56
CA PRO A 550 15.96 5.35 -6.50
C PRO A 550 15.66 6.83 -6.27
N ALA A 551 16.70 7.67 -6.30
CA ALA A 551 16.58 9.11 -5.98
C ALA A 551 15.61 9.92 -6.85
N TYR A 552 15.18 9.39 -8.01
CA TYR A 552 14.17 10.04 -8.85
C TYR A 552 12.74 9.80 -8.37
N VAL A 553 12.46 8.70 -7.65
CA VAL A 553 11.11 8.29 -7.24
C VAL A 553 10.46 9.38 -6.40
N SER A 554 11.14 9.87 -5.37
CA SER A 554 10.62 10.93 -4.50
C SER A 554 10.28 12.22 -5.25
N LYS A 555 11.03 12.55 -6.32
CA LYS A 555 10.75 13.72 -7.18
C LYS A 555 9.51 13.51 -8.04
N VAL A 556 9.34 12.30 -8.59
CA VAL A 556 8.16 11.92 -9.39
C VAL A 556 6.90 11.94 -8.52
N LEU A 557 6.94 11.32 -7.34
CA LEU A 557 5.81 11.33 -6.41
C LEU A 557 5.40 12.78 -6.06
N ALA A 558 6.37 13.62 -5.68
CA ALA A 558 6.10 15.01 -5.33
C ALA A 558 5.56 15.84 -6.50
N SER A 559 6.02 15.60 -7.75
CA SER A 559 5.49 16.30 -8.93
C SER A 559 4.04 15.94 -9.23
N HIS A 560 3.62 14.71 -8.90
CA HIS A 560 2.23 14.26 -9.01
C HIS A 560 1.38 14.56 -7.77
N GLY A 561 1.94 15.22 -6.75
CA GLY A 561 1.18 15.58 -5.55
C GLY A 561 1.02 14.43 -4.55
N ILE A 562 1.82 13.37 -4.70
CA ILE A 562 1.89 12.24 -3.77
C ILE A 562 2.94 12.56 -2.71
N LEU A 563 2.56 12.40 -1.44
CA LEU A 563 3.46 12.61 -0.31
C LEU A 563 4.33 11.36 -0.13
N GLY A 564 5.62 11.49 0.13
CA GLY A 564 6.43 10.36 0.59
C GLY A 564 6.34 10.15 2.10
N THR A 565 7.16 9.26 2.64
CA THR A 565 7.29 9.01 4.09
C THR A 565 8.66 9.36 4.63
N VAL A 566 8.75 10.10 5.74
CA VAL A 566 10.02 10.39 6.43
C VAL A 566 9.96 9.77 7.80
N VAL A 567 10.86 8.84 8.10
CA VAL A 567 10.98 8.22 9.43
C VAL A 567 12.24 8.73 10.09
N GLU A 568 12.13 9.35 11.26
CA GLU A 568 13.23 10.06 11.93
C GLU A 568 14.45 9.16 12.14
N TRP A 569 14.24 7.92 12.59
CA TRP A 569 15.30 6.91 12.75
C TRP A 569 16.02 6.51 11.45
N PHE A 570 15.43 6.76 10.29
CA PHE A 570 16.05 6.43 8.99
C PHE A 570 16.64 7.65 8.28
N THR A 571 16.42 8.86 8.81
CA THR A 571 16.73 10.09 8.08
C THR A 571 18.07 10.66 8.50
N HIS A 572 19.12 10.26 7.79
CA HIS A 572 20.49 10.68 8.03
C HIS A 572 20.89 11.89 7.18
N ASN A 573 21.92 12.61 7.62
CA ASN A 573 22.61 13.64 6.84
C ASN A 573 23.81 13.01 6.11
N ASP A 574 23.53 12.38 4.97
CA ASP A 574 24.52 11.69 4.15
C ASP A 574 25.76 12.53 3.82
N ASP A 575 25.59 13.82 3.55
CA ASP A 575 26.71 14.71 3.21
C ASP A 575 27.60 14.97 4.42
N ALA A 576 27.00 15.17 5.60
CA ALA A 576 27.74 15.31 6.86
C ALA A 576 28.45 14.00 7.23
N GLU A 577 27.81 12.85 7.08
CA GLU A 577 28.43 11.55 7.33
C GLU A 577 29.58 11.25 6.35
N LYS A 578 29.40 11.55 5.06
CA LYS A 578 30.47 11.45 4.05
C LYS A 578 31.64 12.38 4.38
N ALA A 579 31.37 13.59 4.84
CA ALA A 579 32.39 14.54 5.27
C ALA A 579 33.14 14.02 6.53
N ALA A 580 32.42 13.48 7.51
CA ALA A 580 33.00 12.86 8.70
C ALA A 580 33.89 11.67 8.33
N LYS A 581 33.43 10.79 7.42
CA LYS A 581 34.17 9.64 6.90
C LYS A 581 35.48 10.08 6.23
N LYS A 582 35.45 11.14 5.41
CA LYS A 582 36.67 11.74 4.81
C LYS A 582 37.63 12.29 5.85
N ALA A 583 37.13 12.77 6.98
CA ALA A 583 37.92 13.23 8.11
C ALA A 583 38.38 12.08 9.06
N GLY A 584 38.20 10.81 8.67
CA GLY A 584 38.60 9.65 9.46
C GLY A 584 37.68 9.33 10.64
N LYS A 585 36.48 9.93 10.69
CA LYS A 585 35.47 9.67 11.73
C LYS A 585 34.33 8.85 11.14
N LYS A 586 33.98 7.72 11.78
CA LYS A 586 32.74 6.99 11.49
C LYS A 586 31.71 7.41 12.53
N GLN A 587 30.72 8.20 12.14
CA GLN A 587 29.70 8.74 13.03
C GLN A 587 28.36 8.79 12.32
N ILE A 588 27.30 8.43 13.04
CA ILE A 588 25.91 8.59 12.61
C ILE A 588 25.52 10.05 12.85
N ILE A 589 24.91 10.68 11.86
CA ILE A 589 24.45 12.08 11.94
C ILE A 589 23.04 12.14 11.37
N PHE A 590 22.03 12.25 12.24
CA PHE A 590 20.65 12.45 11.82
C PHE A 590 20.47 13.80 11.11
N ALA A 591 19.59 13.82 10.11
CA ALA A 591 19.17 15.07 9.49
C ALA A 591 18.23 15.81 10.46
N ASN A 592 18.44 17.13 10.58
CA ASN A 592 17.56 17.96 11.38
C ASN A 592 16.15 17.96 10.75
N PRO A 593 15.06 17.72 11.50
CA PRO A 593 13.70 17.71 10.95
C PRO A 593 13.33 18.94 10.12
N SER A 594 13.89 20.12 10.40
CA SER A 594 13.71 21.34 9.60
C SER A 594 14.21 21.24 8.14
N THR A 595 14.94 20.18 7.82
CA THR A 595 15.51 19.88 6.49
C THR A 595 14.77 18.76 5.76
N TYR A 596 13.76 18.15 6.39
CA TYR A 596 12.93 17.13 5.76
C TYR A 596 12.20 17.71 4.55
N ARG A 597 11.72 16.83 3.69
CA ARG A 597 10.96 17.20 2.50
C ARG A 597 9.56 17.70 2.85
N GLU A 598 9.09 18.70 2.11
CA GLU A 598 7.76 19.28 2.28
C GLU A 598 6.64 18.28 1.93
N TYR A 599 6.73 17.62 0.77
CA TYR A 599 5.76 16.61 0.33
C TYR A 599 6.00 15.26 1.01
N ALA A 600 5.69 15.20 2.31
CA ALA A 600 5.81 13.98 3.10
C ALA A 600 4.86 13.90 4.30
N LEU A 601 4.68 12.66 4.74
CA LEU A 601 4.26 12.27 6.08
C LEU A 601 5.51 11.98 6.92
N ALA A 602 5.82 12.86 7.88
CA ALA A 602 6.92 12.65 8.82
C ALA A 602 6.45 11.92 10.07
N SER A 603 7.22 10.94 10.54
CA SER A 603 6.96 10.15 11.74
C SER A 603 8.26 9.83 12.48
N VAL A 604 8.16 9.54 13.77
CA VAL A 604 9.30 9.03 14.54
C VAL A 604 9.55 7.56 14.23
N THR A 605 8.48 6.75 14.23
CA THR A 605 8.53 5.30 14.08
C THR A 605 7.41 4.79 13.14
N THR A 606 7.44 3.50 12.82
CA THR A 606 6.42 2.79 12.02
C THR A 606 5.92 1.56 12.79
N HIS A 607 5.00 0.77 12.21
CA HIS A 607 4.53 -0.47 12.82
C HIS A 607 5.52 -1.64 12.70
N ASP A 608 6.52 -1.52 11.82
CA ASP A 608 7.58 -2.51 11.59
C ASP A 608 8.81 -2.33 12.49
N MET A 609 8.78 -1.29 13.33
CA MET A 609 9.82 -1.01 14.31
C MET A 609 9.25 -1.19 15.72
N PRO A 610 10.09 -1.47 16.72
CA PRO A 610 9.68 -1.25 18.10
C PRO A 610 9.18 0.21 18.26
N PRO A 611 8.15 0.44 19.06
CA PRO A 611 7.80 1.78 19.51
C PRO A 611 9.04 2.50 20.07
N THR A 612 9.06 3.83 20.03
CA THR A 612 10.23 4.63 20.38
C THR A 612 10.73 4.34 21.80
N ALA A 613 9.82 4.09 22.76
CA ALA A 613 10.21 3.68 24.10
C ALA A 613 10.92 2.32 24.15
N GLY A 614 10.49 1.35 23.32
CA GLY A 614 11.18 0.07 23.13
C GLY A 614 12.50 0.22 22.38
N TYR A 615 12.54 1.09 21.37
CA TYR A 615 13.75 1.37 20.59
C TYR A 615 14.87 1.94 21.47
N LEU A 616 14.57 2.93 22.31
CA LEU A 616 15.51 3.52 23.27
C LEU A 616 16.02 2.50 24.31
N ALA A 617 15.22 1.46 24.59
CA ALA A 617 15.53 0.35 25.48
C ALA A 617 16.20 -0.86 24.78
N PHE A 618 16.61 -0.68 23.51
CA PHE A 618 17.25 -1.70 22.66
C PHE A 618 16.41 -2.96 22.41
N GLU A 619 15.09 -2.82 22.37
CA GLU A 619 14.19 -3.96 22.12
C GLU A 619 14.45 -4.62 20.75
N HIS A 620 14.77 -3.83 19.73
CA HIS A 620 15.16 -4.35 18.41
C HIS A 620 16.43 -5.21 18.45
N VAL A 621 17.35 -4.96 19.38
CA VAL A 621 18.56 -5.80 19.56
C VAL A 621 18.17 -7.12 20.21
N LYS A 622 17.47 -7.05 21.35
CA LYS A 622 17.06 -8.23 22.13
C LYS A 622 16.20 -9.16 21.30
N LEU A 623 15.17 -8.63 20.64
CA LEU A 623 14.25 -9.42 19.86
C LEU A 623 14.94 -10.12 18.68
N ARG A 624 15.82 -9.43 17.95
CA ARG A 624 16.55 -10.03 16.83
C ARG A 624 17.58 -11.07 17.28
N GLU A 625 18.19 -10.89 18.45
CA GLU A 625 19.06 -11.89 19.06
C GLU A 625 18.28 -13.15 19.44
N GLU A 626 17.16 -12.97 20.16
CA GLU A 626 16.26 -14.06 20.59
C GLU A 626 15.71 -14.87 19.42
N LEU A 627 15.41 -14.20 18.30
CA LEU A 627 14.89 -14.82 17.07
C LEU A 627 15.99 -15.26 16.09
N HIS A 628 17.27 -15.10 16.45
CA HIS A 628 18.43 -15.49 15.63
C HIS A 628 18.47 -14.85 14.23
N LEU A 629 18.06 -13.57 14.14
CA LEU A 629 17.98 -12.81 12.88
C LEU A 629 19.24 -12.01 12.54
N LEU A 630 20.20 -11.94 13.46
CA LEU A 630 21.45 -11.19 13.26
C LEU A 630 22.48 -12.01 12.46
N THR A 631 23.05 -11.44 11.40
CA THR A 631 24.20 -12.07 10.71
C THR A 631 25.56 -11.69 11.31
N ASP A 632 25.62 -10.52 11.96
CA ASP A 632 26.79 -10.08 12.74
C ASP A 632 26.69 -10.53 14.21
N SER A 633 27.78 -10.38 14.98
CA SER A 633 27.72 -10.65 16.42
C SER A 633 26.79 -9.68 17.15
N VAL A 634 26.11 -10.17 18.18
CA VAL A 634 25.24 -9.37 19.07
C VAL A 634 25.99 -8.15 19.62
N GLU A 635 27.26 -8.32 20.02
CA GLU A 635 28.10 -7.23 20.51
C GLU A 635 28.31 -6.12 19.46
N SER A 636 28.52 -6.51 18.20
CA SER A 636 28.69 -5.56 17.09
C SER A 636 27.39 -4.81 16.81
N PHE A 637 26.27 -5.53 16.79
CA PHE A 637 24.95 -4.96 16.55
C PHE A 637 24.53 -4.03 17.70
N GLN A 638 24.70 -4.45 18.95
CA GLN A 638 24.44 -3.62 20.13
C GLN A 638 25.29 -2.35 20.13
N LYS A 639 26.57 -2.43 19.72
CA LYS A 639 27.43 -1.25 19.61
C LYS A 639 26.95 -0.27 18.53
N ALA A 640 26.46 -0.78 17.40
CA ALA A 640 25.87 0.05 16.35
C ALA A 640 24.59 0.74 16.83
N ALA A 641 23.68 0.00 17.48
CA ALA A 641 22.46 0.53 18.07
C ALA A 641 22.76 1.59 19.15
N SER A 642 23.74 1.37 20.03
CA SER A 642 24.14 2.37 21.02
C SER A 642 24.66 3.64 20.37
N ALA A 643 25.48 3.53 19.30
CA ALA A 643 25.99 4.70 18.58
C ALA A 643 24.87 5.49 17.90
N GLU A 644 23.83 4.82 17.43
CA GLU A 644 22.64 5.44 16.84
C GLU A 644 21.81 6.18 17.91
N ARG A 645 21.52 5.54 19.04
CA ARG A 645 20.85 6.18 20.19
C ARG A 645 21.61 7.42 20.67
N ASP A 646 22.93 7.31 20.81
CA ASP A 646 23.79 8.42 21.24
C ASP A 646 23.77 9.58 20.23
N ALA A 647 23.74 9.29 18.92
CA ALA A 647 23.62 10.30 17.88
C ALA A 647 22.27 11.03 17.94
N MET A 648 21.18 10.31 18.23
CA MET A 648 19.85 10.91 18.42
C MET A 648 19.83 11.82 19.65
N MET A 649 20.35 11.34 20.79
CA MET A 649 20.41 12.13 22.03
C MET A 649 21.25 13.39 21.82
N LYS A 650 22.35 13.27 21.08
CA LYS A 650 23.18 14.42 20.71
C LYS A 650 22.40 15.43 19.87
N MET A 651 21.64 15.01 18.86
CA MET A 651 20.83 15.92 18.03
C MET A 651 19.80 16.68 18.89
N LEU A 652 19.09 15.97 19.77
CA LEU A 652 18.11 16.58 20.66
C LEU A 652 18.76 17.54 21.66
N LEU A 653 19.90 17.16 22.25
CA LEU A 653 20.65 17.97 23.21
C LEU A 653 21.23 19.24 22.57
N GLU A 654 21.92 19.12 21.43
CA GLU A 654 22.49 20.26 20.70
C GLU A 654 21.40 21.19 20.15
N GLY A 655 20.23 20.64 19.81
CA GLY A 655 19.04 21.40 19.43
C GLY A 655 18.30 22.05 20.60
N GLY A 656 18.65 21.73 21.85
CA GLY A 656 18.02 22.26 23.05
C GLY A 656 16.64 21.67 23.38
N TRP A 657 16.32 20.49 22.84
CA TRP A 657 15.04 19.80 23.03
C TRP A 657 14.99 18.91 24.27
N ILE A 658 16.15 18.49 24.76
CA ILE A 658 16.29 17.72 26.01
C ILE A 658 17.40 18.30 26.87
N SER A 659 17.32 18.02 28.18
CA SER A 659 18.39 18.37 29.11
C SER A 659 19.61 17.47 28.96
N LYS A 660 20.76 17.92 29.49
CA LYS A 660 21.95 17.06 29.59
C LYS A 660 21.68 15.79 30.43
N ASP A 661 20.87 15.93 31.47
CA ASP A 661 20.47 14.83 32.36
C ASP A 661 19.68 13.77 31.59
N ALA A 662 18.68 14.18 30.81
CA ALA A 662 17.93 13.28 29.94
C ALA A 662 18.79 12.56 28.90
N ALA A 663 19.78 13.25 28.32
CA ALA A 663 20.71 12.66 27.36
C ALA A 663 21.67 11.63 28.00
N GLU A 664 22.09 11.84 29.25
CA GLU A 664 22.99 10.93 29.99
C GLU A 664 22.23 9.77 30.68
N HIS A 665 20.94 9.96 31.00
CA HIS A 665 20.10 9.00 31.75
C HIS A 665 18.80 8.66 30.98
N VAL A 666 18.93 8.20 29.73
CA VAL A 666 17.80 7.95 28.80
C VAL A 666 16.67 7.12 29.42
N GLU A 667 16.99 6.09 30.20
CA GLU A 667 16.00 5.19 30.80
C GLU A 667 15.07 5.89 31.81
N ASP A 668 15.55 6.93 32.49
CA ASP A 668 14.78 7.70 33.47
C ASP A 668 13.92 8.80 32.80
N HIS A 669 14.24 9.15 31.54
CA HIS A 669 13.65 10.28 30.81
C HIS A 669 12.92 9.88 29.52
N VAL A 670 12.54 8.60 29.37
CA VAL A 670 11.92 8.08 28.13
C VAL A 670 10.75 8.93 27.63
N GLN A 671 9.84 9.37 28.51
CA GLN A 671 8.72 10.21 28.09
C GLN A 671 9.17 11.56 27.53
N GLU A 672 10.06 12.26 28.25
CA GLU A 672 10.62 13.56 27.87
C GLU A 672 11.29 13.45 26.50
N ILE A 673 12.07 12.38 26.28
CA ILE A 673 12.79 12.15 25.03
C ILE A 673 11.83 11.87 23.87
N VAL A 674 10.83 11.00 24.07
CA VAL A 674 9.83 10.71 23.03
C VAL A 674 9.02 11.97 22.67
N GLU A 675 8.62 12.76 23.67
CA GLU A 675 7.95 14.05 23.45
C GLU A 675 8.87 15.05 22.72
N ALA A 676 10.17 15.09 23.05
CA ALA A 676 11.16 15.93 22.40
C ALA A 676 11.36 15.57 20.92
N MET A 677 11.39 14.29 20.57
CA MET A 677 11.44 13.83 19.16
C MET A 677 10.22 14.33 18.36
N HIS A 678 9.02 14.20 18.93
CA HIS A 678 7.82 14.74 18.30
C HIS A 678 7.80 16.28 18.26
N ALA A 679 8.37 16.95 19.27
CA ALA A 679 8.48 18.40 19.32
C ALA A 679 9.42 18.94 18.23
N ILE A 680 10.62 18.35 18.07
CA ILE A 680 11.56 18.75 17.01
C ILE A 680 10.99 18.44 15.62
N MET A 681 10.24 17.33 15.45
CA MET A 681 9.59 16.98 14.19
C MET A 681 8.64 18.07 13.69
N ARG A 682 8.03 18.86 14.58
CA ARG A 682 7.17 20.02 14.19
C ARG A 682 7.92 21.16 13.52
N THR A 683 9.25 21.18 13.59
CA THR A 683 10.07 22.14 12.82
C THR A 683 10.18 21.76 11.34
N SER A 684 9.75 20.55 10.99
CA SER A 684 9.74 20.05 9.62
C SER A 684 8.79 20.84 8.72
N PRO A 685 9.15 21.04 7.44
CA PRO A 685 8.23 21.55 6.43
C PRO A 685 7.24 20.47 5.93
N SER A 686 7.30 19.23 6.43
CA SER A 686 6.43 18.14 5.99
C SER A 686 4.95 18.51 6.17
N LEU A 687 4.16 18.32 5.11
CA LEU A 687 2.73 18.64 5.09
C LEU A 687 1.93 17.88 6.16
N LEU A 688 2.32 16.63 6.44
CA LEU A 688 1.70 15.77 7.45
C LEU A 688 2.73 15.32 8.49
N LEU A 689 2.32 15.34 9.76
CA LEU A 689 3.11 14.87 10.91
C LEU A 689 2.35 13.74 11.64
N GLN A 690 3.02 12.66 12.01
CA GLN A 690 2.39 11.48 12.58
C GLN A 690 2.95 11.14 13.96
N VAL A 691 2.04 10.90 14.91
CA VAL A 691 2.33 10.29 16.21
C VAL A 691 1.89 8.83 16.16
N ALA A 692 2.79 7.89 16.40
CA ALA A 692 2.37 6.50 16.63
C ALA A 692 1.68 6.42 18.00
N LEU A 693 0.47 5.85 18.08
CA LEU A 693 -0.29 5.80 19.35
C LEU A 693 0.48 5.06 20.46
N VAL A 694 1.26 4.05 20.06
CA VAL A 694 2.21 3.32 20.91
C VAL A 694 3.22 4.22 21.63
N ASP A 695 3.71 5.28 20.97
CA ASP A 695 4.62 6.26 21.60
C ASP A 695 3.89 7.14 22.62
N ALA A 696 2.64 7.50 22.31
CA ALA A 696 1.79 8.32 23.16
C ALA A 696 1.39 7.57 24.44
N VAL A 697 1.29 6.24 24.44
CA VAL A 697 1.02 5.42 25.64
C VAL A 697 2.28 4.86 26.31
N GLY A 698 3.41 4.84 25.61
CA GLY A 698 4.68 4.34 26.12
C GLY A 698 4.89 2.84 25.97
N GLU A 699 4.17 2.19 25.04
CA GLU A 699 4.34 0.78 24.68
C GLU A 699 5.81 0.52 24.29
N LYS A 700 6.29 -0.70 24.53
CA LYS A 700 7.68 -1.09 24.21
C LYS A 700 7.76 -2.24 23.22
N ARG A 701 6.69 -3.02 23.10
CA ARG A 701 6.65 -4.24 22.29
C ARG A 701 6.40 -3.90 20.83
N SER A 702 7.17 -4.51 19.94
CA SER A 702 6.98 -4.39 18.48
C SER A 702 5.63 -4.97 18.07
N GLN A 703 4.90 -4.34 17.16
CA GLN A 703 3.71 -4.98 16.59
C GLN A 703 4.11 -6.06 15.58
N ASN A 704 5.14 -5.79 14.79
CA ASN A 704 5.70 -6.67 13.78
C ASN A 704 7.23 -6.71 13.90
N GLN A 705 7.81 -7.88 13.69
CA GLN A 705 9.23 -8.08 13.44
C GLN A 705 9.36 -8.61 12.02
N PRO A 706 9.69 -7.74 11.04
CA PRO A 706 9.91 -8.17 9.65
C PRO A 706 10.88 -9.35 9.54
N GLY A 707 10.64 -10.21 8.55
CA GLY A 707 11.43 -11.42 8.35
C GLY A 707 11.06 -12.58 9.29
N THR A 708 9.93 -12.51 9.98
CA THR A 708 9.40 -13.58 10.84
C THR A 708 7.96 -13.93 10.48
N SER A 709 7.54 -15.15 10.79
CA SER A 709 6.18 -15.65 10.63
C SER A 709 5.62 -16.11 11.98
N THR A 710 5.92 -17.34 12.41
CA THR A 710 5.40 -17.92 13.66
C THR A 710 6.35 -17.74 14.85
N GLU A 711 7.56 -17.26 14.59
CA GLU A 711 8.63 -17.04 15.57
C GLU A 711 8.30 -15.88 16.53
N TYR A 712 7.56 -14.87 16.05
CA TYR A 712 7.03 -13.77 16.84
C TYR A 712 5.50 -13.68 16.66
N PRO A 713 4.71 -13.29 17.68
CA PRO A 713 3.28 -13.06 17.52
C PRO A 713 2.97 -11.76 16.78
N ASN A 714 3.48 -11.62 15.55
CA ASN A 714 3.23 -10.47 14.68
C ASN A 714 1.72 -10.19 14.59
N TRP A 715 1.39 -8.90 14.59
CA TRP A 715 0.02 -8.38 14.40
C TRP A 715 -0.98 -8.81 15.47
N ARG A 716 -0.50 -9.33 16.60
CA ARG A 716 -1.32 -9.80 17.72
C ARG A 716 -0.95 -9.14 19.03
N ILE A 717 -0.07 -8.14 19.04
CA ILE A 717 0.29 -7.44 20.27
C ILE A 717 -0.79 -6.40 20.61
N PRO A 718 -1.47 -6.53 21.76
CA PRO A 718 -2.45 -5.53 22.18
C PRO A 718 -1.78 -4.24 22.65
N LEU A 719 -2.49 -3.11 22.53
CA LEU A 719 -1.98 -1.82 23.03
C LEU A 719 -1.87 -1.82 24.56
N ALA A 720 -0.65 -1.61 25.08
CA ALA A 720 -0.40 -1.44 26.50
C ALA A 720 0.40 -0.16 26.82
N ASP A 721 0.36 0.25 28.08
CA ASP A 721 1.16 1.35 28.61
C ASP A 721 2.61 0.93 28.89
N LYS A 722 3.42 1.87 29.40
CA LYS A 722 4.82 1.64 29.76
C LYS A 722 5.08 0.52 30.78
N ASP A 723 4.07 0.15 31.55
CA ASP A 723 4.12 -0.86 32.61
C ASP A 723 3.49 -2.19 32.14
N GLY A 724 3.01 -2.25 30.90
CA GLY A 724 2.41 -3.44 30.30
C GLY A 724 0.92 -3.62 30.62
N ASN A 725 0.24 -2.59 31.14
CA ASN A 725 -1.22 -2.65 31.34
C ASN A 725 -1.94 -2.31 30.05
N VAL A 726 -3.01 -3.04 29.71
CA VAL A 726 -3.84 -2.74 28.53
C VAL A 726 -4.39 -1.31 28.62
N VAL A 727 -4.31 -0.59 27.50
CA VAL A 727 -4.90 0.75 27.38
C VAL A 727 -6.15 0.65 26.52
N HIS A 728 -7.31 0.89 27.13
CA HIS A 728 -8.57 0.75 26.41
C HIS A 728 -8.89 1.93 25.50
N THR A 729 -9.66 1.65 24.44
CA THR A 729 -10.18 2.64 23.49
C THR A 729 -10.87 3.82 24.20
N ASP A 730 -11.60 3.56 25.28
CA ASP A 730 -12.39 4.55 26.00
C ASP A 730 -11.60 5.44 26.97
N GLU A 731 -10.34 5.09 27.20
CA GLU A 731 -9.45 5.71 28.18
C GLU A 731 -8.20 6.33 27.53
N VAL A 732 -7.78 5.84 26.37
CA VAL A 732 -6.51 6.22 25.73
C VAL A 732 -6.35 7.74 25.60
N PHE A 733 -7.35 8.46 25.08
CA PHE A 733 -7.29 9.92 24.92
C PHE A 733 -7.57 10.71 26.20
N LYS A 734 -7.84 10.04 27.32
CA LYS A 734 -7.93 10.64 28.67
C LYS A 734 -6.63 10.47 29.45
N SER A 735 -5.71 9.61 28.98
CA SER A 735 -4.41 9.39 29.60
C SER A 735 -3.59 10.68 29.66
N PRO A 736 -3.00 11.04 30.82
CA PRO A 736 -2.12 12.21 30.92
C PRO A 736 -0.97 12.21 29.90
N ARG A 737 -0.43 11.03 29.58
CA ARG A 737 0.68 10.89 28.61
C ARG A 737 0.23 11.21 27.19
N VAL A 738 -0.94 10.70 26.78
CA VAL A 738 -1.51 10.97 25.45
C VAL A 738 -1.91 12.44 25.32
N LEU A 739 -2.48 13.03 26.38
CA LEU A 739 -2.79 14.47 26.42
C LEU A 739 -1.54 15.34 26.36
N SER A 740 -0.45 14.93 27.02
CA SER A 740 0.86 15.60 26.93
C SER A 740 1.40 15.58 25.51
N MET A 741 1.41 14.40 24.87
CA MET A 741 1.81 14.26 23.47
C MET A 741 0.95 15.10 22.52
N ALA A 742 -0.37 15.12 22.71
CA ALA A 742 -1.26 15.98 21.95
C ALA A 742 -0.95 17.48 22.18
N ALA A 743 -0.60 17.88 23.41
CA ALA A 743 -0.19 19.26 23.70
C ALA A 743 1.10 19.64 22.97
N VAL A 744 2.09 18.74 22.89
CA VAL A 744 3.30 18.91 22.08
C VAL A 744 2.94 19.15 20.62
N MET A 745 2.12 18.27 20.01
CA MET A 745 1.72 18.39 18.61
C MET A 745 0.89 19.64 18.31
N ASN A 746 0.08 20.08 19.26
CA ASN A 746 -0.70 21.32 19.17
C ASN A 746 0.11 22.59 19.49
N GLY A 747 1.39 22.48 19.84
CA GLY A 747 2.24 23.63 20.14
C GLY A 747 2.00 24.33 21.46
N LYS A 748 1.50 23.60 22.46
CA LYS A 748 1.15 24.16 23.77
C LYS A 748 2.23 24.01 24.85
N ASN A 749 3.32 23.28 24.58
CA ASN A 749 4.45 23.08 25.49
C ASN A 749 5.79 23.20 24.74
N ASN A 750 6.22 24.43 24.44
CA ASN A 750 7.59 24.72 23.97
C ASN A 750 8.38 25.37 25.10
#